data_AF-A0A1G0D9C9-F1
#
_entry.id   AF-A0A1G0D9C9-F1
#
_cell.length_a   1.000
_cell.length_b   1.000
_cell.length_c   1.000
_cell.angle_alpha   90.00
_cell.angle_beta   90.00
_cell.angle_gamma   90.00
#
_symmetry.space_group_name_H-M   'P 1'
#
loop_
_entity.id
_entity.type
_entity.pdbx_description
1 polymer ?
#
loop_
_entity_poly.entity_id
_entity_poly.type
_entity_poly.pdbx_seq_one_letter_code
_entity_poly.pdbx_strand_id
1 'polypeptide(L)'
;MNDKIHIPVYSEEELAELSPFELTDLLIENEDRVPRNVIDECARRGDGMTEHLRQLHEDDFLWDAEGSDGQWWLRLHAAMILGQIPSEQAGLLLVEFMRRMSLEDDDNLQDWLAGYWSALFKNKPDSVLPVLRTLCEERDLDWYMRCNALDPLIAAASRQGGEALEQALAWLARNAEDESEDWEYRLTSAALLLHFPRPQYRQLLEGLAALQSGWDIHFDTRSIEQAYAGKYHAPEWERFENPLQFYEPDAITERQIRWQEEDAKDNLHRLSGDADYPTAPYDSYYTHETYVRPEPKIGRNDPCPCGSGKKYKQCCLKTEQVQPEDDFLWRRIRRAIEGSPAQLLNFSASHFGPGAIQEAWEEFMPWDDEPFTPGTPHMPIFMPWFFYDWVPAPLETSVKHEALDGRTLARAYLDKKGRQLDPLRVRYMEQCCAAPFSFYDVLSVRPGEGFVLRDIITSEEVNVTEHAGSRQAQAGDILFAKVVKIDQVAMLEACAPVMFPPIEKSAILELRKEILSRKLPLTPELLKDYDFEMLDIYHDITDRLLNPPMPQLQNTDGDPLLPHRLVYEIDSPRAALDALSPLCLTDTEEELLAEAGFDSRGELRSAEFSWQKRGNEKHESWDNTVLGHIKIDGRSMNIEVNSENRAKKIRAHVEAMLPGARYKTTVIESLQAMLAQAEEQGETPASRQRQKEQDELNNLPEVQANIAEYMRQHYRNWPEEKLPALNGKTPLQAVKTKDGKEMVEALLMEFERRGKHTNSPLDPAIIAELREKLGLA
;
A
#
# COMPACT_ATOMS: atom_id res chain seq x y z
N MET A 1 27.56 -21.29 -6.04
CA MET A 1 28.02 -22.31 -7.02
C MET A 1 26.85 -22.52 -7.95
N ASN A 2 26.95 -22.14 -9.23
CA ASN A 2 25.86 -22.40 -10.19
C ASN A 2 25.76 -23.90 -10.38
N ASP A 3 24.77 -24.53 -9.76
CA ASP A 3 24.30 -25.83 -10.22
C ASP A 3 23.96 -25.66 -11.70
N LYS A 4 24.50 -26.55 -12.54
CA LYS A 4 24.22 -26.49 -13.97
C LYS A 4 22.72 -26.65 -14.17
N ILE A 5 22.07 -25.62 -14.73
CA ILE A 5 20.67 -25.68 -15.14
C ILE A 5 20.55 -26.85 -16.12
N HIS A 6 19.80 -27.86 -15.72
CA HIS A 6 19.56 -29.03 -16.53
C HIS A 6 18.27 -28.81 -17.31
N ILE A 7 18.41 -28.59 -18.61
CA ILE A 7 17.28 -28.59 -19.54
C ILE A 7 17.05 -30.03 -20.02
N PRO A 8 15.84 -30.59 -19.83
CA PRO A 8 15.47 -31.89 -20.38
C PRO A 8 15.70 -31.96 -21.89
N VAL A 9 16.18 -33.11 -22.38
CA VAL A 9 16.39 -33.35 -23.80
C VAL A 9 15.71 -34.66 -24.16
N TYR A 10 14.86 -34.61 -25.19
CA TYR A 10 14.15 -35.77 -25.74
C TYR A 10 14.44 -35.87 -27.23
N SER A 11 14.62 -37.08 -27.76
CA SER A 11 14.76 -37.28 -29.21
C SER A 11 13.39 -37.21 -29.91
N GLU A 12 13.38 -36.87 -31.20
CA GLU A 12 12.14 -36.85 -31.98
C GLU A 12 11.51 -38.24 -32.07
N GLU A 13 12.34 -39.30 -32.14
CA GLU A 13 11.86 -40.69 -32.15
C GLU A 13 11.21 -41.08 -30.82
N GLU A 14 11.79 -40.67 -29.69
CA GLU A 14 11.23 -40.92 -28.35
C GLU A 14 9.86 -40.24 -28.22
N LEU A 15 9.77 -38.96 -28.57
CA LEU A 15 8.52 -38.20 -28.49
C LEU A 15 7.44 -38.71 -29.44
N ALA A 16 7.82 -39.20 -30.63
CA ALA A 16 6.90 -39.76 -31.61
C ALA A 16 6.19 -41.05 -31.13
N GLU A 17 6.82 -41.81 -30.23
CA GLU A 17 6.25 -43.04 -29.67
C GLU A 17 5.27 -42.77 -28.50
N LEU A 18 5.31 -41.58 -27.90
CA LEU A 18 4.46 -41.22 -26.76
C LEU A 18 3.02 -40.88 -27.16
N SER A 19 2.09 -41.36 -26.32
CA SER A 19 0.68 -40.97 -26.34
C SER A 19 0.46 -39.53 -25.84
N PRO A 20 -0.69 -38.90 -26.13
CA PRO A 20 -1.03 -37.58 -25.57
C PRO A 20 -0.97 -37.52 -24.03
N PHE A 21 -1.33 -38.62 -23.36
CA PHE A 21 -1.23 -38.74 -21.91
C PHE A 21 0.24 -38.70 -21.45
N GLU A 22 1.10 -39.52 -22.05
CA GLU A 22 2.53 -39.55 -21.70
C GLU A 22 3.23 -38.23 -22.04
N LEU A 23 2.83 -37.56 -23.13
CA LEU A 23 3.31 -36.21 -23.45
C LEU A 23 2.88 -35.21 -22.37
N THR A 24 1.66 -35.31 -21.85
CA THR A 24 1.18 -34.46 -20.75
C THR A 24 1.92 -34.72 -19.44
N ASP A 25 2.27 -35.97 -19.13
CA ASP A 25 3.12 -36.29 -17.99
C ASP A 25 4.49 -35.60 -18.09
N LEU A 26 5.08 -35.52 -19.29
CA LEU A 26 6.32 -34.76 -19.51
C LEU A 26 6.15 -33.26 -19.27
N LEU A 27 4.97 -32.69 -19.58
CA LEU A 27 4.69 -31.28 -19.30
C LEU A 27 4.62 -31.02 -17.79
N ILE A 28 3.94 -31.90 -17.05
CA ILE A 28 3.82 -31.81 -15.59
C ILE A 28 5.18 -32.01 -14.92
N GLU A 29 5.96 -33.01 -15.33
CA GLU A 29 7.26 -33.33 -14.71
C GLU A 29 8.29 -32.22 -14.91
N ASN A 30 8.29 -31.61 -16.10
CA ASN A 30 9.32 -30.62 -16.44
C ASN A 30 8.94 -29.20 -16.04
N GLU A 31 7.66 -28.90 -15.79
CA GLU A 31 7.18 -27.56 -15.41
C GLU A 31 7.61 -26.52 -16.45
N ASP A 32 8.13 -25.36 -16.07
CA ASP A 32 8.68 -24.38 -17.01
C ASP A 32 9.96 -24.86 -17.75
N ARG A 33 10.47 -26.04 -17.36
CA ARG A 33 11.55 -26.86 -17.95
C ARG A 33 11.31 -27.33 -19.38
N VAL A 34 10.06 -27.34 -19.81
CA VAL A 34 9.64 -28.07 -21.02
C VAL A 34 10.40 -27.58 -22.27
N PRO A 35 11.09 -28.46 -23.00
CA PRO A 35 11.78 -28.08 -24.23
C PRO A 35 10.81 -27.93 -25.40
N ARG A 36 11.15 -27.04 -26.34
CA ARG A 36 10.32 -26.68 -27.49
C ARG A 36 9.80 -27.88 -28.31
N ASN A 37 10.63 -28.90 -28.51
CA ASN A 37 10.25 -30.07 -29.31
C ASN A 37 9.12 -30.91 -28.67
N VAL A 38 8.95 -30.87 -27.35
CA VAL A 38 7.81 -31.50 -26.67
C VAL A 38 6.52 -30.76 -27.01
N ILE A 39 6.52 -29.42 -26.94
CA ILE A 39 5.36 -28.60 -27.33
C ILE A 39 5.01 -28.81 -28.81
N ASP A 40 6.02 -28.84 -29.68
CA ASP A 40 5.82 -29.06 -31.12
C ASP A 40 5.29 -30.48 -31.39
N GLU A 41 5.72 -31.49 -30.63
CA GLU A 41 5.15 -32.85 -30.70
C GLU A 41 3.67 -32.85 -30.32
N CYS A 42 3.32 -32.21 -29.19
CA CYS A 42 1.95 -32.07 -28.74
C CYS A 42 1.08 -31.39 -29.79
N ALA A 43 1.55 -30.30 -30.38
CA ALA A 43 0.84 -29.60 -31.45
C ALA A 43 0.69 -30.46 -32.72
N ARG A 44 1.68 -31.30 -33.06
CA ARG A 44 1.64 -32.19 -34.22
C ARG A 44 0.56 -33.26 -34.12
N ARG A 45 0.15 -33.63 -32.91
CA ARG A 45 -0.99 -34.55 -32.68
C ARG A 45 -2.34 -33.94 -33.10
N GLY A 46 -2.39 -32.61 -33.31
CA GLY A 46 -3.58 -31.90 -33.79
C GLY A 46 -4.80 -32.15 -32.91
N ASP A 47 -5.94 -32.46 -33.53
CA ASP A 47 -7.21 -32.69 -32.81
C ASP A 47 -7.14 -33.83 -31.80
N GLY A 48 -6.21 -34.79 -31.97
CA GLY A 48 -5.99 -35.84 -30.97
C GLY A 48 -5.45 -35.31 -29.63
N MET A 49 -4.60 -34.28 -29.66
CA MET A 49 -4.16 -33.58 -28.45
C MET A 49 -5.23 -32.61 -27.94
N THR A 50 -5.93 -31.91 -28.84
CA THR A 50 -7.06 -31.05 -28.45
C THR A 50 -8.13 -31.82 -27.67
N GLU A 51 -8.50 -33.02 -28.12
CA GLU A 51 -9.47 -33.87 -27.43
C GLU A 51 -8.95 -34.35 -26.06
N HIS A 52 -7.66 -34.69 -25.97
CA HIS A 52 -7.06 -35.05 -24.69
C HIS A 52 -7.10 -33.89 -23.68
N LEU A 53 -6.69 -32.69 -24.10
CA LEU A 53 -6.74 -31.49 -23.26
C LEU A 53 -8.18 -31.09 -22.89
N ARG A 54 -9.15 -31.32 -23.78
CA ARG A 54 -10.57 -31.13 -23.48
C ARG A 54 -11.03 -32.05 -22.36
N GLN A 55 -10.64 -33.33 -22.39
CA GLN A 55 -11.00 -34.27 -21.31
C GLN A 55 -10.40 -33.85 -19.97
N LEU A 56 -9.13 -33.42 -19.94
CA LEU A 56 -8.51 -32.91 -18.72
C LEU A 56 -9.19 -31.63 -18.20
N HIS A 57 -9.70 -30.80 -19.11
CA HIS A 57 -10.48 -29.61 -18.77
C HIS A 57 -11.86 -29.99 -18.20
N GLU A 58 -12.58 -30.92 -18.83
CA GLU A 58 -13.94 -31.35 -18.45
C GLU A 58 -13.96 -32.17 -17.15
N ASP A 59 -12.91 -32.95 -16.88
CA ASP A 59 -12.75 -33.73 -15.65
C ASP A 59 -12.21 -32.89 -14.46
N ASP A 60 -12.15 -31.57 -14.61
CA ASP A 60 -11.58 -30.59 -13.65
C ASP A 60 -10.10 -30.83 -13.28
N PHE A 61 -9.40 -31.74 -13.95
CA PHE A 61 -8.00 -32.04 -13.65
C PHE A 61 -7.08 -30.84 -13.82
N LEU A 62 -7.33 -29.99 -14.82
CA LEU A 62 -6.56 -28.76 -15.04
C LEU A 62 -6.86 -27.68 -14.01
N TRP A 63 -8.03 -27.73 -13.37
CA TRP A 63 -8.56 -26.68 -12.50
C TRP A 63 -8.62 -27.11 -11.03
N ASP A 64 -7.96 -28.22 -10.68
CA ASP A 64 -7.88 -28.72 -9.31
C ASP A 64 -7.10 -27.74 -8.43
N ALA A 65 -7.81 -27.14 -7.45
CA ALA A 65 -7.24 -26.21 -6.49
C ALA A 65 -6.17 -26.85 -5.57
N GLU A 66 -6.12 -28.18 -5.47
CA GLU A 66 -5.07 -28.93 -4.73
C GLU A 66 -3.98 -29.50 -5.66
N GLY A 67 -3.97 -29.09 -6.93
CA GLY A 67 -3.00 -29.55 -7.94
C GLY A 67 -1.54 -29.20 -7.61
N SER A 68 -0.62 -29.99 -8.15
CA SER A 68 0.82 -29.74 -8.06
C SER A 68 1.27 -28.55 -8.91
N ASP A 69 2.47 -28.02 -8.65
CA ASP A 69 3.09 -26.96 -9.46
C ASP A 69 3.13 -27.36 -10.95
N GLY A 70 3.43 -28.62 -11.26
CA GLY A 70 3.37 -29.16 -12.63
C GLY A 70 1.97 -29.14 -13.25
N GLN A 71 0.91 -29.38 -12.46
CA GLN A 71 -0.47 -29.24 -12.95
C GLN A 71 -0.83 -27.78 -13.20
N TRP A 72 -0.28 -26.84 -12.42
CA TRP A 72 -0.41 -25.41 -12.72
C TRP A 72 0.26 -25.06 -14.06
N TRP A 73 1.52 -25.46 -14.26
CA TRP A 73 2.26 -25.22 -15.51
C TRP A 73 1.58 -25.87 -16.73
N LEU A 74 0.93 -27.01 -16.55
CA LEU A 74 0.19 -27.67 -17.61
C LEU A 74 -0.91 -26.78 -18.21
N ARG A 75 -1.58 -25.92 -17.42
CA ARG A 75 -2.60 -24.98 -17.94
C ARG A 75 -1.99 -23.99 -18.94
N LEU A 76 -0.86 -23.40 -18.58
CA LEU A 76 -0.11 -22.51 -19.46
C LEU A 76 0.29 -23.25 -20.75
N HIS A 77 0.87 -24.45 -20.61
CA HIS A 77 1.31 -25.23 -21.76
C HIS A 77 0.16 -25.66 -22.66
N ALA A 78 -0.98 -26.03 -22.09
CA ALA A 78 -2.18 -26.36 -22.83
C ALA A 78 -2.63 -25.17 -23.71
N ALA A 79 -2.66 -23.94 -23.17
CA ALA A 79 -2.97 -22.75 -23.96
C ALA A 79 -1.97 -22.54 -25.11
N MET A 80 -0.67 -22.70 -24.85
CA MET A 80 0.38 -22.57 -25.88
C MET A 80 0.28 -23.64 -26.98
N ILE A 81 0.01 -24.90 -26.61
CA ILE A 81 -0.19 -26.02 -27.53
C ILE A 81 -1.42 -25.78 -28.40
N LEU A 82 -2.55 -25.44 -27.79
CA LEU A 82 -3.78 -25.11 -28.51
C LEU A 82 -3.57 -23.93 -29.46
N GLY A 83 -2.78 -22.93 -29.05
CA GLY A 83 -2.36 -21.81 -29.90
C GLY A 83 -1.66 -22.26 -31.19
N GLN A 84 -0.85 -23.32 -31.15
CA GLN A 84 -0.15 -23.83 -32.33
C GLN A 84 -1.02 -24.68 -33.27
N ILE A 85 -2.10 -25.30 -32.78
CA ILE A 85 -2.94 -26.18 -33.58
C ILE A 85 -3.90 -25.34 -34.46
N PRO A 86 -3.83 -25.42 -35.81
CA PRO A 86 -4.69 -24.65 -36.72
C PRO A 86 -6.04 -25.34 -36.92
N SER A 87 -6.82 -25.49 -35.84
CA SER A 87 -8.11 -26.18 -35.82
C SER A 87 -9.19 -25.32 -35.16
N GLU A 88 -10.43 -25.43 -35.65
CA GLU A 88 -11.60 -24.84 -35.03
C GLU A 88 -11.79 -25.37 -33.59
N GLN A 89 -11.60 -26.68 -33.39
CA GLN A 89 -11.75 -27.30 -32.07
C GLN A 89 -10.74 -26.75 -31.05
N ALA A 90 -9.51 -26.49 -31.49
CA ALA A 90 -8.48 -25.90 -30.64
C ALA A 90 -8.81 -24.45 -30.30
N GLY A 91 -9.34 -23.69 -31.27
CA GLY A 91 -9.80 -22.32 -31.03
C GLY A 91 -10.96 -22.23 -30.07
N LEU A 92 -11.96 -23.11 -30.20
CA LEU A 92 -13.10 -23.17 -29.27
C LEU A 92 -12.67 -23.55 -27.85
N LEU A 93 -11.73 -24.50 -27.72
CA LEU A 93 -11.20 -24.86 -26.41
C LEU A 93 -10.38 -23.72 -25.77
N LEU A 94 -9.66 -22.90 -26.56
CA LEU A 94 -9.02 -21.69 -26.03
C LEU A 94 -10.05 -20.70 -25.47
N VAL A 95 -11.19 -20.49 -26.15
CA VAL A 95 -12.26 -19.63 -25.62
C VAL A 95 -12.82 -20.19 -24.32
N GLU A 96 -12.96 -21.52 -24.22
CA GLU A 96 -13.41 -22.15 -22.97
C GLU A 96 -12.37 -22.01 -21.84
N PHE A 97 -11.07 -22.07 -22.16
CA PHE A 97 -10.01 -21.77 -21.19
C PHE A 97 -10.12 -20.34 -20.67
N MET A 98 -10.29 -19.36 -21.56
CA MET A 98 -10.52 -17.96 -21.19
C MET A 98 -11.71 -17.84 -20.23
N ARG A 99 -12.85 -18.41 -20.60
CA ARG A 99 -14.05 -18.43 -19.74
C ARG A 99 -13.77 -19.07 -18.38
N ARG A 100 -13.11 -20.22 -18.35
CA ARG A 100 -12.84 -20.97 -17.12
C ARG A 100 -11.85 -20.25 -16.21
N MET A 101 -10.81 -19.61 -16.75
CA MET A 101 -9.92 -18.74 -15.98
C MET A 101 -10.68 -17.61 -15.28
N SER A 102 -11.63 -16.99 -15.98
CA SER A 102 -12.47 -15.93 -15.40
C SER A 102 -13.44 -16.46 -14.33
N LEU A 103 -13.95 -17.68 -14.47
CA LEU A 103 -14.87 -18.28 -13.48
C LEU A 103 -14.14 -18.78 -12.21
N GLU A 104 -12.85 -19.09 -12.32
CA GLU A 104 -12.01 -19.57 -11.23
C GLU A 104 -11.14 -18.45 -10.62
N ASP A 105 -11.27 -17.20 -11.07
CA ASP A 105 -10.49 -16.03 -10.64
C ASP A 105 -8.96 -16.29 -10.67
N ASP A 106 -8.46 -16.96 -11.73
CA ASP A 106 -7.04 -17.33 -11.86
C ASP A 106 -6.18 -16.18 -12.44
N ASP A 107 -6.10 -15.08 -11.70
CA ASP A 107 -5.40 -13.84 -12.12
C ASP A 107 -3.94 -14.11 -12.54
N ASN A 108 -3.27 -15.05 -11.86
CA ASN A 108 -1.90 -15.42 -12.17
C ASN A 108 -1.78 -15.97 -13.60
N LEU A 109 -2.59 -16.96 -13.98
CA LEU A 109 -2.55 -17.49 -15.33
C LEU A 109 -3.00 -16.47 -16.38
N GLN A 110 -3.96 -15.61 -16.03
CA GLN A 110 -4.39 -14.50 -16.90
C GLN A 110 -3.21 -13.56 -17.23
N ASP A 111 -2.41 -13.19 -16.23
CA ASP A 111 -1.23 -12.33 -16.39
C ASP A 111 -0.13 -13.00 -17.22
N TRP A 112 0.11 -14.30 -17.04
CA TRP A 112 1.09 -15.02 -17.85
C TRP A 112 0.73 -15.09 -19.33
N LEU A 113 -0.56 -15.06 -19.65
CA LEU A 113 -1.09 -15.13 -21.02
C LEU A 113 -1.47 -13.76 -21.59
N ALA A 114 -1.45 -12.71 -20.77
CA ALA A 114 -1.74 -11.34 -21.19
C ALA A 114 -0.87 -10.94 -22.39
N GLY A 115 -1.48 -10.31 -23.38
CA GLY A 115 -0.85 -9.93 -24.65
C GLY A 115 -0.62 -11.08 -25.65
N TYR A 116 -0.54 -12.35 -25.22
CA TYR A 116 -0.31 -13.49 -26.13
C TYR A 116 -1.57 -13.95 -26.87
N TRP A 117 -2.77 -13.59 -26.41
CA TRP A 117 -4.04 -14.06 -26.98
C TRP A 117 -4.15 -13.85 -28.49
N SER A 118 -3.76 -12.68 -28.99
CA SER A 118 -3.70 -12.39 -30.43
C SER A 118 -2.83 -13.37 -31.22
N ALA A 119 -1.70 -13.80 -30.66
CA ALA A 119 -0.81 -14.77 -31.27
C ALA A 119 -1.40 -16.20 -31.22
N LEU A 120 -2.01 -16.58 -30.09
CA LEU A 120 -2.63 -17.91 -29.90
C LEU A 120 -3.84 -18.13 -30.83
N PHE A 121 -4.58 -17.07 -31.15
CA PHE A 121 -5.71 -17.12 -32.08
C PHE A 121 -5.31 -16.88 -33.55
N LYS A 122 -4.05 -16.54 -33.86
CA LYS A 122 -3.61 -16.08 -35.19
C LYS A 122 -3.85 -17.08 -36.33
N ASN A 123 -3.79 -18.38 -36.05
CA ASN A 123 -3.96 -19.47 -37.01
C ASN A 123 -5.34 -20.15 -36.96
N LYS A 124 -6.28 -19.60 -36.18
CA LYS A 124 -7.62 -20.17 -36.01
C LYS A 124 -8.54 -19.74 -37.16
N PRO A 125 -9.48 -20.60 -37.58
CA PRO A 125 -10.45 -20.21 -38.60
C PRO A 125 -11.40 -19.13 -38.09
N ASP A 126 -11.90 -18.29 -38.99
CA ASP A 126 -12.82 -17.19 -38.67
C ASP A 126 -14.12 -17.65 -37.97
N SER A 127 -14.47 -18.93 -38.05
CA SER A 127 -15.64 -19.51 -37.36
C SER A 127 -15.54 -19.48 -35.84
N VAL A 128 -14.34 -19.27 -35.27
CA VAL A 128 -14.13 -19.12 -33.82
C VAL A 128 -14.47 -17.70 -33.34
N LEU A 129 -14.34 -16.69 -34.20
CA LEU A 129 -14.50 -15.27 -33.83
C LEU A 129 -15.88 -14.94 -33.23
N PRO A 130 -17.01 -15.48 -33.73
CA PRO A 130 -18.31 -15.25 -33.10
C PRO A 130 -18.39 -15.74 -31.65
N VAL A 131 -17.76 -16.87 -31.32
CA VAL A 131 -17.78 -17.43 -29.96
C VAL A 131 -16.91 -16.61 -29.01
N LEU A 132 -15.74 -16.18 -29.50
CA LEU A 132 -14.86 -15.27 -28.78
C LEU A 132 -15.53 -13.91 -28.53
N ARG A 133 -16.31 -13.42 -29.51
CA ARG A 133 -17.14 -12.22 -29.34
C ARG A 133 -18.21 -12.39 -28.27
N THR A 134 -18.88 -13.54 -28.22
CA THR A 134 -19.86 -13.82 -27.16
C THR A 134 -19.20 -13.71 -25.79
N LEU A 135 -17.99 -14.24 -25.60
CA LEU A 135 -17.25 -14.12 -24.34
C LEU A 135 -17.04 -12.65 -23.93
N CYS A 136 -16.66 -11.77 -24.87
CA CYS A 136 -16.53 -10.33 -24.58
C CYS A 136 -17.85 -9.68 -24.13
N GLU A 137 -18.99 -10.18 -24.61
CA GLU A 137 -20.34 -9.63 -24.35
C GLU A 137 -21.00 -10.22 -23.08
N GLU A 138 -20.36 -11.21 -22.44
CA GLU A 138 -20.88 -11.86 -21.24
C GLU A 138 -20.53 -11.10 -19.97
N ARG A 139 -21.46 -10.28 -19.51
CA ARG A 139 -21.31 -9.42 -18.32
C ARG A 139 -21.20 -10.15 -16.98
N ASP A 140 -21.47 -11.45 -16.96
CA ASP A 140 -21.30 -12.28 -15.76
C ASP A 140 -19.84 -12.71 -15.56
N LEU A 141 -18.97 -12.50 -16.56
CA LEU A 141 -17.52 -12.76 -16.48
C LEU A 141 -16.77 -11.50 -16.04
N ASP A 142 -15.61 -11.69 -15.43
CA ASP A 142 -14.70 -10.63 -15.02
C ASP A 142 -14.25 -9.75 -16.21
N TRP A 143 -14.08 -8.46 -15.95
CA TRP A 143 -13.78 -7.48 -16.98
C TRP A 143 -12.40 -7.73 -17.62
N TYR A 144 -11.41 -8.23 -16.86
CA TYR A 144 -10.03 -8.38 -17.30
C TYR A 144 -9.90 -9.44 -18.40
N MET A 145 -10.54 -10.60 -18.22
CA MET A 145 -10.56 -11.64 -19.25
C MET A 145 -11.34 -11.20 -20.50
N ARG A 146 -12.48 -10.51 -20.31
CA ARG A 146 -13.27 -9.96 -21.42
C ARG A 146 -12.45 -8.97 -22.24
N CYS A 147 -11.64 -8.14 -21.58
CA CYS A 147 -10.69 -7.22 -22.21
C CYS A 147 -9.61 -7.96 -23.01
N ASN A 148 -8.98 -8.99 -22.42
CA ASN A 148 -8.00 -9.82 -23.10
C ASN A 148 -8.54 -10.51 -24.37
N ALA A 149 -9.84 -10.81 -24.42
CA ALA A 149 -10.51 -11.35 -25.59
C ALA A 149 -10.78 -10.33 -26.72
N LEU A 150 -10.71 -9.03 -26.44
CA LEU A 150 -10.84 -7.98 -27.46
C LEU A 150 -9.67 -8.04 -28.45
N ASP A 151 -8.45 -8.19 -27.95
CA ASP A 151 -7.20 -8.20 -28.72
C ASP A 151 -7.25 -9.12 -29.96
N PRO A 152 -7.49 -10.45 -29.81
CA PRO A 152 -7.55 -11.35 -30.96
C PRO A 152 -8.66 -11.01 -31.96
N LEU A 153 -9.79 -10.45 -31.51
CA LEU A 153 -10.88 -9.99 -32.40
C LEU A 153 -10.45 -8.79 -33.23
N ILE A 154 -9.83 -7.79 -32.60
CA ILE A 154 -9.36 -6.58 -33.29
C ILE A 154 -8.18 -6.90 -34.20
N ALA A 155 -7.26 -7.74 -33.75
CA ALA A 155 -6.13 -8.20 -34.56
C ALA A 155 -6.61 -8.99 -35.79
N ALA A 156 -7.63 -9.85 -35.66
CA ALA A 156 -8.24 -10.56 -36.79
C ALA A 156 -8.92 -9.60 -37.77
N ALA A 157 -9.73 -8.66 -37.28
CA ALA A 157 -10.40 -7.66 -38.11
C ALA A 157 -9.39 -6.77 -38.87
N SER A 158 -8.30 -6.35 -38.21
CA SER A 158 -7.20 -5.60 -38.82
C SER A 158 -6.55 -6.36 -39.98
N ARG A 159 -6.33 -7.68 -39.84
CA ARG A 159 -5.82 -8.54 -40.92
C ARG A 159 -6.80 -8.72 -42.08
N GLN A 160 -8.10 -8.82 -41.78
CA GLN A 160 -9.16 -8.95 -42.80
C GLN A 160 -9.34 -7.66 -43.63
N GLY A 161 -8.99 -6.50 -43.05
CA GLY A 161 -8.92 -5.22 -43.76
C GLY A 161 -10.11 -4.29 -43.51
N GLY A 162 -10.27 -3.29 -44.39
CA GLY A 162 -11.04 -2.07 -44.13
C GLY A 162 -12.45 -2.26 -43.56
N GLU A 163 -13.32 -3.03 -44.22
CA GLU A 163 -14.70 -3.18 -43.77
C GLU A 163 -14.81 -3.91 -42.42
N ALA A 164 -14.05 -4.99 -42.23
CA ALA A 164 -14.04 -5.74 -40.99
C ALA A 164 -13.49 -4.91 -39.82
N LEU A 165 -12.39 -4.18 -40.06
CA LEU A 165 -11.81 -3.28 -39.08
C LEU A 165 -12.79 -2.16 -38.69
N GLU A 166 -13.45 -1.51 -39.65
CA GLU A 166 -14.44 -0.46 -39.32
C GLU A 166 -15.62 -1.01 -38.49
N GLN A 167 -16.09 -2.23 -38.77
CA GLN A 167 -17.14 -2.86 -37.97
C GLN A 167 -16.68 -3.19 -36.54
N ALA A 168 -15.43 -3.63 -36.38
CA ALA A 168 -14.83 -3.92 -35.09
C ALA A 168 -14.62 -2.65 -34.26
N LEU A 169 -14.09 -1.58 -34.86
CA LEU A 169 -13.93 -0.27 -34.20
C LEU A 169 -15.27 0.34 -33.81
N ALA A 170 -16.30 0.23 -34.66
CA ALA A 170 -17.64 0.70 -34.33
C ALA A 170 -18.27 -0.10 -33.17
N TRP A 171 -17.88 -1.37 -33.01
CA TRP A 171 -18.31 -2.18 -31.86
C TRP A 171 -17.59 -1.78 -30.57
N LEU A 172 -16.26 -1.60 -30.61
CA LEU A 172 -15.51 -1.06 -29.46
C LEU A 172 -16.05 0.30 -29.00
N ALA A 173 -16.35 1.20 -29.93
CA ALA A 173 -16.94 2.49 -29.60
C ALA A 173 -18.29 2.36 -28.89
N ARG A 174 -19.16 1.42 -29.32
CA ARG A 174 -20.42 1.14 -28.61
C ARG A 174 -20.19 0.57 -27.21
N ASN A 175 -19.21 -0.31 -27.04
CA ASN A 175 -18.86 -0.85 -25.73
C ASN A 175 -18.38 0.28 -24.79
N ALA A 176 -17.52 1.17 -25.28
CA ALA A 176 -17.02 2.31 -24.52
C ALA A 176 -18.12 3.35 -24.18
N GLU A 177 -19.09 3.54 -25.08
CA GLU A 177 -20.24 4.43 -24.90
C GLU A 177 -21.29 3.89 -23.92
N ASP A 178 -21.40 2.58 -23.75
CA ASP A 178 -22.44 1.97 -22.91
C ASP A 178 -22.17 2.20 -21.42
N GLU A 179 -22.91 3.13 -20.81
CA GLU A 179 -22.80 3.45 -19.38
C GLU A 179 -23.23 2.32 -18.45
N SER A 180 -23.91 1.28 -18.96
CA SER A 180 -24.28 0.09 -18.18
C SER A 180 -23.20 -0.99 -18.17
N GLU A 181 -22.09 -0.78 -18.88
CA GLU A 181 -20.96 -1.68 -18.95
C GLU A 181 -19.92 -1.36 -17.86
N ASP A 182 -19.10 -2.35 -17.51
CA ASP A 182 -18.02 -2.20 -16.54
C ASP A 182 -17.06 -1.06 -16.94
N TRP A 183 -16.62 -0.27 -15.96
CA TRP A 183 -15.80 0.91 -16.20
C TRP A 183 -14.45 0.58 -16.84
N GLU A 184 -13.76 -0.45 -16.35
CA GLU A 184 -12.46 -0.86 -16.86
C GLU A 184 -12.58 -1.45 -18.26
N TYR A 185 -13.66 -2.20 -18.52
CA TYR A 185 -13.97 -2.71 -19.85
C TYR A 185 -14.25 -1.60 -20.87
N ARG A 186 -14.95 -0.53 -20.45
CA ARG A 186 -15.18 0.66 -21.28
C ARG A 186 -13.89 1.39 -21.61
N LEU A 187 -13.04 1.62 -20.61
CA LEU A 187 -11.76 2.29 -20.78
C LEU A 187 -10.82 1.48 -21.68
N THR A 188 -10.73 0.16 -21.49
CA THR A 188 -9.92 -0.71 -22.34
C THR A 188 -10.43 -0.72 -23.78
N SER A 189 -11.75 -0.80 -23.98
CA SER A 189 -12.37 -0.70 -25.32
C SER A 189 -12.03 0.63 -26.00
N ALA A 190 -12.01 1.72 -25.24
CA ALA A 190 -11.64 3.05 -25.73
C ALA A 190 -10.14 3.17 -26.01
N ALA A 191 -9.27 2.61 -25.16
CA ALA A 191 -7.83 2.58 -25.36
C ALA A 191 -7.45 1.89 -26.68
N LEU A 192 -8.13 0.79 -27.02
CA LEU A 192 -7.94 0.10 -28.31
C LEU A 192 -8.26 0.98 -29.53
N LEU A 193 -9.20 1.92 -29.42
CA LEU A 193 -9.49 2.86 -30.50
C LEU A 193 -8.33 3.82 -30.79
N LEU A 194 -7.44 4.08 -29.82
CA LEU A 194 -6.27 4.96 -29.99
C LEU A 194 -5.23 4.40 -30.95
N HIS A 195 -5.11 3.06 -31.05
CA HIS A 195 -4.26 2.42 -32.05
C HIS A 195 -4.81 2.56 -33.48
N PHE A 196 -6.12 2.82 -33.61
CA PHE A 196 -6.81 2.96 -34.89
C PHE A 196 -7.63 4.26 -34.96
N PRO A 197 -7.00 5.44 -34.87
CA PRO A 197 -7.70 6.70 -34.65
C PRO A 197 -8.68 7.00 -35.79
N ARG A 198 -9.89 7.44 -35.43
CA ARG A 198 -10.93 7.89 -36.37
C ARG A 198 -11.56 9.18 -35.87
N PRO A 199 -11.71 10.23 -36.71
CA PRO A 199 -12.25 11.53 -36.26
C PRO A 199 -13.56 11.44 -35.48
N GLN A 200 -14.46 10.51 -35.81
CA GLN A 200 -15.74 10.35 -35.14
C GLN A 200 -15.65 9.87 -33.69
N TYR A 201 -14.57 9.18 -33.27
CA TYR A 201 -14.43 8.66 -31.91
C TYR A 201 -13.67 9.61 -30.97
N ARG A 202 -13.15 10.73 -31.50
CA ARG A 202 -12.33 11.66 -30.72
C ARG A 202 -13.08 12.24 -29.51
N GLN A 203 -14.33 12.64 -29.71
CA GLN A 203 -15.14 13.24 -28.64
C GLN A 203 -15.45 12.23 -27.53
N LEU A 204 -15.70 10.97 -27.88
CA LEU A 204 -15.88 9.88 -26.92
C LEU A 204 -14.62 9.70 -26.07
N LEU A 205 -13.46 9.62 -26.71
CA LEU A 205 -12.16 9.48 -26.04
C LEU A 205 -11.87 10.67 -25.11
N GLU A 206 -12.07 11.90 -25.58
CA GLU A 206 -11.88 13.10 -24.77
C GLU A 206 -12.85 13.13 -23.57
N GLY A 207 -14.09 12.68 -23.75
CA GLY A 207 -15.07 12.54 -22.67
C GLY A 207 -14.65 11.52 -21.62
N LEU A 208 -14.24 10.33 -22.03
CA LEU A 208 -13.77 9.27 -21.11
C LEU A 208 -12.46 9.65 -20.42
N ALA A 209 -11.53 10.30 -21.11
CA ALA A 209 -10.29 10.82 -20.51
C ALA A 209 -10.57 11.88 -19.42
N ALA A 210 -11.59 12.71 -19.59
CA ALA A 210 -11.98 13.71 -18.59
C ALA A 210 -12.67 13.11 -17.36
N LEU A 211 -13.22 11.89 -17.47
CA LEU A 211 -13.88 11.17 -16.38
C LEU A 211 -12.92 10.29 -15.58
N GLN A 212 -11.75 9.94 -16.14
CA GLN A 212 -10.70 9.22 -15.42
C GLN A 212 -10.11 10.09 -14.31
N SER A 213 -9.87 9.50 -13.13
CA SER A 213 -9.24 10.15 -11.98
C SER A 213 -8.37 9.15 -11.21
N GLY A 214 -7.35 9.61 -10.49
CA GLY A 214 -6.39 8.74 -9.80
C GLY A 214 -5.08 8.53 -10.57
N TRP A 215 -4.24 7.61 -10.08
CA TRP A 215 -2.91 7.33 -10.63
C TRP A 215 -2.92 6.31 -11.78
N ASP A 216 -3.97 5.50 -11.88
CA ASP A 216 -4.12 4.44 -12.88
C ASP A 216 -5.08 4.90 -13.99
N ILE A 217 -4.52 5.56 -15.01
CA ILE A 217 -5.28 6.06 -16.16
C ILE A 217 -4.89 5.26 -17.40
N HIS A 218 -5.89 4.71 -18.09
CA HIS A 218 -5.69 3.92 -19.31
C HIS A 218 -5.15 4.79 -20.45
N PHE A 219 -5.64 6.03 -20.54
CA PHE A 219 -5.17 7.02 -21.49
C PHE A 219 -5.58 8.42 -21.06
N ASP A 220 -4.76 9.41 -21.41
CA ASP A 220 -5.00 10.82 -21.13
C ASP A 220 -5.15 11.66 -22.41
N THR A 221 -5.31 12.98 -22.24
CA THR A 221 -5.35 13.92 -23.38
C THR A 221 -4.11 13.83 -24.26
N ARG A 222 -2.93 13.55 -23.68
CA ARG A 222 -1.67 13.43 -24.43
C ARG A 222 -1.65 12.17 -25.30
N SER A 223 -2.14 11.04 -24.81
CA SER A 223 -2.32 9.80 -25.58
C SER A 223 -3.25 10.02 -26.77
N ILE A 224 -4.36 10.73 -26.57
CA ILE A 224 -5.28 11.11 -27.66
C ILE A 224 -4.54 11.99 -28.69
N GLU A 225 -3.84 13.03 -28.25
CA GLU A 225 -3.08 13.89 -29.17
C GLU A 225 -2.03 13.11 -29.98
N GLN A 226 -1.31 12.19 -29.35
CA GLN A 226 -0.32 11.33 -30.01
C GLN A 226 -0.96 10.39 -31.03
N ALA A 227 -2.08 9.76 -30.70
CA ALA A 227 -2.86 8.90 -31.60
C ALA A 227 -3.27 9.65 -32.87
N TYR A 228 -3.93 10.80 -32.72
CA TYR A 228 -4.40 11.57 -33.88
C TYR A 228 -3.27 12.29 -34.64
N ALA A 229 -2.08 12.40 -34.06
CA ALA A 229 -0.86 12.86 -34.74
C ALA A 229 -0.10 11.73 -35.47
N GLY A 230 -0.56 10.47 -35.39
CA GLY A 230 0.12 9.31 -35.97
C GLY A 230 1.43 8.95 -35.26
N LYS A 231 1.54 9.26 -33.95
CA LYS A 231 2.74 9.05 -33.12
C LYS A 231 2.49 8.11 -31.93
N TYR A 232 1.35 7.44 -31.91
CA TYR A 232 1.02 6.49 -30.86
C TYR A 232 1.69 5.14 -31.12
N HIS A 233 1.93 4.39 -30.05
CA HIS A 233 2.56 3.08 -30.15
C HIS A 233 1.60 2.09 -30.84
N ALA A 234 2.17 1.06 -31.44
CA ALA A 234 1.41 -0.05 -31.97
C ALA A 234 0.71 -0.80 -30.82
N PRO A 235 -0.37 -1.56 -31.10
CA PRO A 235 -1.03 -2.36 -30.08
C PRO A 235 -0.06 -3.26 -29.32
N GLU A 236 -0.32 -3.47 -28.04
CA GLU A 236 0.59 -4.20 -27.15
C GLU A 236 0.87 -5.63 -27.65
N TRP A 237 -0.11 -6.31 -28.24
CA TRP A 237 0.07 -7.66 -28.78
C TRP A 237 1.13 -7.79 -29.88
N GLU A 238 1.55 -6.69 -30.53
CA GLU A 238 2.69 -6.73 -31.46
C GLU A 238 4.02 -7.03 -30.76
N ARG A 239 4.13 -6.74 -29.46
CA ARG A 239 5.29 -7.13 -28.63
C ARG A 239 5.28 -8.63 -28.29
N PHE A 240 4.10 -9.25 -28.28
CA PHE A 240 3.87 -10.62 -27.82
C PHE A 240 3.59 -11.61 -28.98
N GLU A 241 4.11 -11.32 -30.18
CA GLU A 241 3.82 -12.13 -31.38
C GLU A 241 4.36 -13.56 -31.36
N ASN A 242 5.35 -13.87 -30.50
CA ASN A 242 5.99 -15.19 -30.44
C ASN A 242 5.87 -15.84 -29.05
N PRO A 243 4.72 -16.47 -28.73
CA PRO A 243 4.55 -17.19 -27.46
C PRO A 243 5.56 -18.33 -27.28
N LEU A 244 6.10 -18.87 -28.38
CA LEU A 244 6.98 -20.03 -28.33
C LEU A 244 8.41 -19.69 -27.93
N GLN A 245 8.75 -18.39 -27.88
CA GLN A 245 10.00 -17.92 -27.29
C GLN A 245 10.18 -18.44 -25.85
N PHE A 246 9.07 -18.64 -25.11
CA PHE A 246 9.07 -19.18 -23.76
C PHE A 246 9.82 -20.52 -23.62
N TYR A 247 9.83 -21.34 -24.68
CA TYR A 247 10.38 -22.70 -24.71
C TYR A 247 11.76 -22.79 -25.38
N GLU A 248 12.32 -21.68 -25.82
CA GLU A 248 13.66 -21.68 -26.41
C GLU A 248 14.72 -21.94 -25.32
N PRO A 249 15.78 -22.72 -25.60
CA PRO A 249 16.77 -23.10 -24.59
C PRO A 249 17.40 -21.90 -23.87
N ASP A 250 17.64 -20.81 -24.59
CA ASP A 250 18.19 -19.58 -24.02
C ASP A 250 17.17 -18.90 -23.10
N ALA A 251 15.88 -18.84 -23.47
CA ALA A 251 14.83 -18.27 -22.65
C ALA A 251 14.55 -19.10 -21.38
N ILE A 252 14.59 -20.44 -21.50
CA ILE A 252 14.52 -21.35 -20.35
C ILE A 252 15.72 -21.10 -19.44
N THR A 253 16.93 -21.03 -19.99
CA THR A 253 18.15 -20.80 -19.22
C THR A 253 18.08 -19.45 -18.51
N GLU A 254 17.72 -18.37 -19.20
CA GLU A 254 17.56 -17.04 -18.62
C GLU A 254 16.51 -17.02 -17.51
N ARG A 255 15.36 -17.67 -17.72
CA ARG A 255 14.31 -17.79 -16.70
C ARG A 255 14.78 -18.58 -15.48
N GLN A 256 15.47 -19.69 -15.68
CA GLN A 256 16.01 -20.52 -14.60
C GLN A 256 17.16 -19.80 -13.86
N ILE A 257 18.02 -19.07 -14.56
CA ILE A 257 19.02 -18.19 -13.95
C ILE A 257 18.29 -17.12 -13.13
N ARG A 258 17.27 -16.48 -13.70
CA ARG A 258 16.49 -15.46 -12.99
C ARG A 258 15.85 -16.04 -11.74
N TRP A 259 15.25 -17.22 -11.77
CA TRP A 259 14.71 -17.87 -10.58
C TRP A 259 15.79 -18.26 -9.58
N GLN A 260 16.94 -18.77 -10.04
CA GLN A 260 18.07 -19.04 -9.17
C GLN A 260 18.65 -17.75 -8.56
N GLU A 261 18.66 -16.65 -9.29
CA GLU A 261 19.10 -15.33 -8.83
C GLU A 261 18.08 -14.69 -7.92
N GLU A 262 16.78 -14.83 -8.19
CA GLU A 262 15.68 -14.40 -7.33
C GLU A 262 15.75 -15.23 -6.05
N ASP A 263 15.78 -16.56 -6.11
CA ASP A 263 15.99 -17.43 -4.95
C ASP A 263 17.31 -17.14 -4.23
N ALA A 264 18.40 -16.88 -4.96
CA ALA A 264 19.71 -16.58 -4.36
C ALA A 264 19.75 -15.18 -3.77
N LYS A 265 19.09 -14.18 -4.35
CA LYS A 265 18.92 -12.83 -3.79
C LYS A 265 17.97 -12.87 -2.62
N ASP A 266 16.89 -13.62 -2.69
CA ASP A 266 15.97 -13.87 -1.58
C ASP A 266 16.72 -14.61 -0.45
N ASN A 267 17.67 -15.51 -0.79
CA ASN A 267 18.56 -16.15 0.17
C ASN A 267 19.76 -15.29 0.63
N LEU A 268 20.29 -14.38 -0.20
CA LEU A 268 21.39 -13.46 0.15
C LEU A 268 20.87 -12.26 0.95
N HIS A 269 19.73 -11.68 0.59
CA HIS A 269 19.02 -10.69 1.40
C HIS A 269 18.64 -11.26 2.77
N ARG A 270 18.34 -12.57 2.86
CA ARG A 270 18.22 -13.29 4.14
C ARG A 270 19.55 -13.52 4.90
N LEU A 271 20.71 -13.35 4.26
CA LEU A 271 22.04 -13.65 4.84
C LEU A 271 22.97 -12.43 5.03
N SER A 272 22.81 -11.33 4.28
CA SER A 272 23.78 -10.22 4.25
C SER A 272 23.23 -8.81 4.54
N GLY A 273 21.94 -8.62 4.81
CA GLY A 273 21.44 -7.40 5.47
C GLY A 273 21.63 -6.03 4.77
N ASP A 274 22.23 -5.94 3.58
CA ASP A 274 22.45 -4.68 2.86
C ASP A 274 21.53 -4.55 1.62
N ALA A 275 20.83 -3.41 1.52
CA ALA A 275 19.93 -3.03 0.45
C ALA A 275 20.46 -1.78 -0.27
N ASP A 276 20.76 -1.85 -1.58
CA ASP A 276 20.82 -0.68 -2.47
C ASP A 276 21.04 -1.04 -3.97
N TYR A 277 19.99 -0.97 -4.81
CA TYR A 277 19.87 -0.25 -6.11
C TYR A 277 18.46 -0.46 -6.74
N PRO A 278 17.94 0.44 -7.61
CA PRO A 278 16.54 0.88 -7.63
C PRO A 278 15.67 0.21 -8.71
N THR A 279 14.42 -0.05 -8.34
CA THR A 279 13.28 -0.21 -9.25
C THR A 279 12.13 0.66 -8.74
N ALA A 280 11.63 1.55 -9.60
CA ALA A 280 10.44 2.38 -9.40
C ALA A 280 9.15 1.57 -9.70
N PRO A 281 7.94 2.07 -9.39
CA PRO A 281 7.44 2.38 -8.05
C PRO A 281 6.05 1.74 -7.85
N TYR A 282 6.00 0.50 -7.38
CA TYR A 282 4.78 -0.12 -6.81
C TYR A 282 5.18 -1.24 -5.85
N ASP A 283 5.90 -0.89 -4.78
CA ASP A 283 5.97 -1.70 -3.56
C ASP A 283 6.74 -0.92 -2.49
N SER A 284 6.06 -0.17 -1.62
CA SER A 284 6.78 0.51 -0.53
C SER A 284 5.93 0.64 0.73
N TYR A 285 5.89 -0.40 1.57
CA TYR A 285 5.93 -0.27 3.05
C TYR A 285 6.53 -1.52 3.74
N TYR A 286 7.46 -2.22 3.09
CA TYR A 286 8.08 -3.44 3.64
C TYR A 286 9.53 -3.21 4.09
N THR A 287 9.77 -3.24 5.40
CA THR A 287 11.06 -3.68 5.95
C THR A 287 10.79 -4.91 6.80
N HIS A 288 11.12 -6.10 6.27
CA HIS A 288 11.02 -7.37 6.98
C HIS A 288 12.33 -7.63 7.72
N GLU A 289 12.32 -7.75 9.05
CA GLU A 289 13.41 -8.43 9.76
C GLU A 289 13.14 -9.95 9.75
N THR A 290 14.10 -10.75 9.28
CA THR A 290 13.99 -12.22 9.27
C THR A 290 14.67 -12.86 10.49
N TYR A 291 13.95 -13.78 11.13
CA TYR A 291 14.42 -14.57 12.27
C TYR A 291 15.55 -15.54 11.87
N VAL A 292 16.75 -15.35 12.41
CA VAL A 292 17.90 -16.27 12.25
C VAL A 292 17.82 -17.38 13.29
N ARG A 293 17.72 -18.63 12.83
CA ARG A 293 17.70 -19.81 13.71
C ARG A 293 19.09 -20.00 14.36
N PRO A 294 19.19 -20.25 15.68
CA PRO A 294 20.46 -20.51 16.35
C PRO A 294 21.09 -21.87 15.98
N GLU A 295 20.34 -22.75 15.30
CA GLU A 295 20.78 -24.10 14.94
C GLU A 295 20.80 -24.31 13.41
N PRO A 296 21.80 -25.02 12.86
CA PRO A 296 21.90 -25.28 11.43
C PRO A 296 20.71 -26.09 10.91
N LYS A 297 20.13 -25.65 9.79
CA LYS A 297 18.97 -26.31 9.14
C LYS A 297 19.36 -27.72 8.70
N ILE A 298 18.77 -28.73 9.32
CA ILE A 298 18.98 -30.15 8.96
C ILE A 298 18.38 -30.40 7.57
N GLY A 299 19.19 -30.93 6.65
CA GLY A 299 18.75 -31.25 5.31
C GLY A 299 17.69 -32.35 5.32
N ARG A 300 16.66 -32.20 4.48
CA ARG A 300 15.52 -33.13 4.39
C ARG A 300 15.94 -34.59 4.15
N ASN A 301 17.09 -34.82 3.52
CA ASN A 301 17.66 -36.14 3.25
C ASN A 301 18.76 -36.58 4.23
N ASP A 302 19.15 -35.74 5.19
CA ASP A 302 20.24 -36.03 6.14
C ASP A 302 19.84 -37.08 7.18
N PRO A 303 20.79 -37.78 7.81
CA PRO A 303 20.52 -38.67 8.93
C PRO A 303 19.81 -37.91 10.06
N CYS A 304 18.69 -38.45 10.53
CA CYS A 304 17.86 -37.81 11.54
C CYS A 304 18.61 -37.72 12.88
N PRO A 305 18.66 -36.54 13.53
CA PRO A 305 19.45 -36.32 14.76
C PRO A 305 18.94 -37.09 15.98
N CYS A 306 17.70 -37.62 15.93
CA CYS A 306 17.15 -38.46 16.99
C CYS A 306 17.82 -39.84 17.12
N GLY A 307 18.83 -40.14 16.29
CA GLY A 307 19.60 -41.37 16.36
C GLY A 307 18.92 -42.58 15.71
N SER A 308 17.83 -42.37 14.95
CA SER A 308 17.06 -43.46 14.33
C SER A 308 17.75 -44.11 13.11
N GLY A 309 18.80 -43.49 12.57
CA GLY A 309 19.50 -43.95 11.36
C GLY A 309 18.72 -43.76 10.05
N LYS A 310 17.52 -43.17 10.08
CA LYS A 310 16.68 -42.86 8.90
C LYS A 310 16.93 -41.43 8.41
N LYS A 311 16.60 -41.14 7.14
CA LYS A 311 16.59 -39.77 6.60
C LYS A 311 15.58 -38.91 7.37
N TYR A 312 15.90 -37.63 7.66
CA TYR A 312 15.07 -36.72 8.46
C TYR A 312 13.62 -36.65 7.95
N LYS A 313 13.40 -36.63 6.62
CA LYS A 313 12.06 -36.68 5.99
C LYS A 313 11.22 -37.93 6.25
N GLN A 314 11.85 -39.04 6.65
CA GLN A 314 11.18 -40.30 6.95
C GLN A 314 11.11 -40.57 8.46
N CYS A 315 11.46 -39.57 9.28
CA CYS A 315 11.47 -39.65 10.74
C CYS A 315 10.84 -38.38 11.32
N CYS A 316 11.62 -37.54 12.02
CA CYS A 316 11.09 -36.42 12.80
C CYS A 316 10.35 -35.36 11.96
N LEU A 317 10.68 -35.19 10.67
CA LEU A 317 9.96 -34.25 9.81
C LEU A 317 8.48 -34.61 9.61
N LYS A 318 8.13 -35.91 9.57
CA LYS A 318 6.73 -36.35 9.49
C LYS A 318 5.98 -36.18 10.81
N THR A 319 6.71 -36.09 11.92
CA THR A 319 6.15 -35.88 13.26
C THR A 319 5.99 -34.39 13.59
N GLU A 320 6.83 -33.53 13.00
CA GLU A 320 6.70 -32.06 13.05
C GLU A 320 5.61 -31.51 12.10
N GLN A 321 5.14 -32.30 11.13
CA GLN A 321 4.05 -31.95 10.20
C GLN A 321 2.64 -32.23 10.76
N VAL A 322 2.47 -32.26 12.08
CA VAL A 322 1.13 -32.08 12.65
C VAL A 322 0.84 -30.58 12.54
N GLN A 323 0.13 -30.17 11.48
CA GLN A 323 -0.36 -28.80 11.35
C GLN A 323 -1.14 -28.44 12.64
N PRO A 324 -0.94 -27.26 13.23
CA PRO A 324 -1.76 -26.84 14.36
C PRO A 324 -3.23 -26.92 13.94
N GLU A 325 -4.07 -27.62 14.72
CA GLU A 325 -5.50 -27.81 14.41
C GLU A 325 -6.21 -26.46 14.15
N ASP A 326 -5.69 -25.38 14.73
CA ASP A 326 -6.17 -24.00 14.61
C ASP A 326 -5.96 -23.41 13.21
N ASP A 327 -4.83 -23.70 12.54
CA ASP A 327 -4.53 -23.19 11.18
C ASP A 327 -5.44 -23.85 10.14
N PHE A 328 -5.68 -25.16 10.29
CA PHE A 328 -6.60 -25.90 9.45
C PHE A 328 -8.05 -25.39 9.60
N LEU A 329 -8.51 -25.19 10.84
CA LEU A 329 -9.84 -24.65 11.10
C LEU A 329 -9.97 -23.21 10.57
N TRP A 330 -8.95 -22.37 10.73
CA TRP A 330 -8.93 -21.01 10.18
C TRP A 330 -9.12 -20.99 8.65
N ARG A 331 -8.37 -21.81 7.90
CA ARG A 331 -8.52 -21.92 6.43
C ARG A 331 -9.91 -22.42 6.03
N ARG A 332 -10.44 -23.39 6.77
CA ARG A 332 -11.78 -23.93 6.53
C ARG A 332 -12.86 -22.86 6.76
N ILE A 333 -12.72 -22.03 7.79
CA ILE A 333 -13.63 -20.90 8.04
C ILE A 333 -13.51 -19.90 6.88
N ARG A 334 -12.30 -19.48 6.49
CA ARG A 334 -12.07 -18.55 5.35
C ARG A 334 -12.74 -19.03 4.07
N ARG A 335 -12.53 -20.29 3.68
CA ARG A 335 -13.18 -20.92 2.51
C ARG A 335 -14.70 -20.96 2.66
N ALA A 336 -15.19 -21.29 3.86
CA ALA A 336 -16.62 -21.34 4.12
C ALA A 336 -17.28 -19.96 4.01
N ILE A 337 -16.58 -18.84 4.23
CA ILE A 337 -17.15 -17.48 4.22
C ILE A 337 -16.84 -16.69 2.94
N GLU A 338 -16.05 -17.25 2.04
CA GLU A 338 -15.70 -16.66 0.75
C GLU A 338 -16.94 -16.25 -0.07
N GLY A 339 -16.91 -15.05 -0.65
CA GLY A 339 -18.04 -14.44 -1.37
C GLY A 339 -19.22 -13.97 -0.51
N SER A 340 -19.18 -14.12 0.82
CA SER A 340 -20.28 -13.67 1.70
C SER A 340 -20.56 -12.16 1.63
N PRO A 341 -19.55 -11.26 1.56
CA PRO A 341 -19.79 -9.81 1.43
C PRO A 341 -20.62 -9.44 0.20
N ALA A 342 -20.29 -10.00 -0.97
CA ALA A 342 -21.06 -9.76 -2.20
C ALA A 342 -22.49 -10.29 -2.11
N GLN A 343 -22.68 -11.47 -1.49
CA GLN A 343 -24.01 -12.05 -1.28
C GLN A 343 -24.88 -11.20 -0.34
N LEU A 344 -24.29 -10.69 0.74
CA LEU A 344 -24.96 -9.79 1.68
C LEU A 344 -25.31 -8.46 1.01
N LEU A 345 -24.38 -7.87 0.26
CA LEU A 345 -24.62 -6.62 -0.48
C LEU A 345 -25.74 -6.78 -1.51
N ASN A 346 -25.75 -7.86 -2.30
CA ASN A 346 -26.84 -8.17 -3.23
C ASN A 346 -28.18 -8.39 -2.50
N PHE A 347 -28.13 -9.00 -1.32
CA PHE A 347 -29.32 -9.17 -0.50
C PHE A 347 -29.84 -7.85 0.08
N SER A 348 -28.96 -6.90 0.43
CA SER A 348 -29.34 -5.59 0.99
C SER A 348 -30.19 -4.79 0.01
N ALA A 349 -29.78 -4.73 -1.27
CA ALA A 349 -30.54 -4.03 -2.32
C ALA A 349 -31.96 -4.62 -2.47
N SER A 350 -32.09 -5.94 -2.33
CA SER A 350 -33.38 -6.63 -2.40
C SER A 350 -34.22 -6.46 -1.13
N HIS A 351 -33.59 -6.52 0.05
CA HIS A 351 -34.26 -6.53 1.35
C HIS A 351 -34.59 -5.12 1.84
N PHE A 352 -33.58 -4.24 1.93
CA PHE A 352 -33.74 -2.87 2.40
C PHE A 352 -34.05 -1.88 1.28
N GLY A 353 -33.53 -2.10 0.07
CA GLY A 353 -33.69 -1.18 -1.07
C GLY A 353 -32.39 -0.49 -1.44
N PRO A 354 -32.35 0.22 -2.60
CA PRO A 354 -31.12 0.79 -3.15
C PRO A 354 -30.54 1.96 -2.34
N GLY A 355 -31.36 2.68 -1.55
CA GLY A 355 -30.89 3.80 -0.73
C GLY A 355 -30.27 3.38 0.60
N ALA A 356 -30.40 2.11 1.00
CA ALA A 356 -30.03 1.66 2.35
C ALA A 356 -28.54 1.81 2.66
N ILE A 357 -27.66 1.58 1.68
CA ILE A 357 -26.21 1.72 1.87
C ILE A 357 -25.82 3.19 2.08
N GLN A 358 -26.47 4.10 1.36
CA GLN A 358 -26.23 5.54 1.48
C GLN A 358 -26.73 6.06 2.84
N GLU A 359 -27.92 5.62 3.27
CA GLU A 359 -28.46 5.96 4.59
C GLU A 359 -27.57 5.43 5.73
N ALA A 360 -27.13 4.17 5.63
CA ALA A 360 -26.19 3.60 6.59
C ALA A 360 -24.86 4.37 6.61
N TRP A 361 -24.38 4.84 5.46
CA TRP A 361 -23.16 5.64 5.36
C TRP A 361 -23.31 7.01 6.04
N GLU A 362 -24.44 7.68 5.86
CA GLU A 362 -24.74 8.95 6.53
C GLU A 362 -24.80 8.81 8.06
N GLU A 363 -25.32 7.68 8.56
CA GLU A 363 -25.29 7.36 9.99
C GLU A 363 -23.87 6.99 10.48
N PHE A 364 -23.09 6.29 9.65
CA PHE A 364 -21.72 5.92 9.96
C PHE A 364 -20.78 7.13 9.97
N MET A 365 -20.99 8.10 9.07
CA MET A 365 -20.19 9.32 8.93
C MET A 365 -21.03 10.58 9.21
N PRO A 366 -21.48 10.82 10.46
CA PRO A 366 -22.44 11.90 10.76
C PRO A 366 -21.87 13.33 10.59
N TRP A 367 -20.55 13.47 10.46
CA TRP A 367 -19.84 14.75 10.32
C TRP A 367 -19.35 15.00 8.89
N ASP A 368 -19.54 14.05 8.00
CA ASP A 368 -19.10 14.10 6.61
C ASP A 368 -20.33 14.24 5.70
N ASP A 369 -20.36 15.28 4.88
CA ASP A 369 -21.42 15.51 3.91
C ASP A 369 -21.15 14.76 2.58
N GLU A 370 -20.03 14.03 2.46
CA GLU A 370 -19.70 13.27 1.26
C GLU A 370 -20.53 11.98 1.12
N PRO A 371 -21.08 11.70 -0.08
CA PRO A 371 -21.82 10.47 -0.32
C PRO A 371 -20.89 9.25 -0.26
N PHE A 372 -21.48 8.08 -0.05
CA PHE A 372 -20.73 6.83 -0.03
C PHE A 372 -19.97 6.62 -1.34
N THR A 373 -18.66 6.38 -1.24
CA THR A 373 -17.82 5.98 -2.37
C THR A 373 -17.09 4.67 -2.05
N PRO A 374 -17.03 3.69 -2.98
CA PRO A 374 -16.36 2.41 -2.73
C PRO A 374 -14.86 2.52 -2.40
N GLY A 375 -14.21 3.63 -2.75
CA GLY A 375 -12.78 3.88 -2.49
C GLY A 375 -12.49 4.51 -1.12
N THR A 376 -13.48 4.69 -0.25
CA THR A 376 -13.28 5.28 1.08
C THR A 376 -12.33 4.42 1.94
N PRO A 377 -11.38 5.03 2.69
CA PRO A 377 -10.50 4.28 3.59
C PRO A 377 -11.27 3.55 4.70
N HIS A 378 -12.50 3.96 5.01
CA HIS A 378 -13.31 3.35 6.07
C HIS A 378 -14.03 2.06 5.65
N MET A 379 -13.93 1.65 4.38
CA MET A 379 -14.59 0.46 3.83
C MET A 379 -14.40 -0.82 4.67
N PRO A 380 -13.21 -1.14 5.21
CA PRO A 380 -12.98 -2.34 6.03
C PRO A 380 -13.74 -2.37 7.38
N ILE A 381 -14.22 -1.22 7.85
CA ILE A 381 -15.05 -1.10 9.07
C ILE A 381 -16.52 -0.93 8.70
N PHE A 382 -16.80 -0.04 7.74
CA PHE A 382 -18.16 0.31 7.34
C PHE A 382 -18.95 -0.92 6.85
N MET A 383 -18.36 -1.76 5.99
CA MET A 383 -19.08 -2.90 5.42
C MET A 383 -19.47 -3.95 6.47
N PRO A 384 -18.56 -4.42 7.35
CA PRO A 384 -18.96 -5.28 8.47
C PRO A 384 -19.97 -4.64 9.43
N TRP A 385 -19.84 -3.33 9.72
CA TRP A 385 -20.82 -2.63 10.55
C TRP A 385 -22.21 -2.62 9.89
N PHE A 386 -22.30 -2.26 8.61
CA PHE A 386 -23.53 -2.28 7.81
C PHE A 386 -24.17 -3.67 7.76
N PHE A 387 -23.36 -4.73 7.65
CA PHE A 387 -23.86 -6.10 7.57
C PHE A 387 -24.35 -6.66 8.91
N TYR A 388 -23.62 -6.40 9.99
CA TYR A 388 -23.75 -7.15 11.24
C TYR A 388 -24.25 -6.35 12.44
N ASP A 389 -24.25 -5.01 12.38
CA ASP A 389 -24.63 -4.14 13.51
C ASP A 389 -25.68 -3.10 13.12
N TRP A 390 -25.64 -2.55 11.90
CA TRP A 390 -26.59 -1.52 11.49
C TRP A 390 -28.03 -2.04 11.45
N VAL A 391 -28.92 -1.26 12.07
CA VAL A 391 -30.37 -1.47 12.06
C VAL A 391 -31.02 -0.14 11.68
N PRO A 392 -31.75 -0.08 10.56
CA PRO A 392 -32.33 1.18 10.09
C PRO A 392 -33.33 1.75 11.09
N ALA A 393 -33.25 3.06 11.33
CA ALA A 393 -34.18 3.76 12.20
C ALA A 393 -35.60 3.71 11.61
N PRO A 394 -36.63 3.34 12.39
CA PRO A 394 -37.99 3.21 11.87
C PRO A 394 -38.66 4.55 11.51
N LEU A 395 -38.05 5.67 11.90
CA LEU A 395 -38.50 7.03 11.62
C LEU A 395 -37.48 7.68 10.68
N GLU A 396 -37.93 8.24 9.57
CA GLU A 396 -37.09 8.96 8.59
C GLU A 396 -36.10 8.09 7.78
N THR A 397 -36.55 6.89 7.37
CA THR A 397 -35.74 5.95 6.58
C THR A 397 -36.21 5.82 5.12
N SER A 398 -35.25 5.61 4.22
CA SER A 398 -35.45 5.22 2.82
C SER A 398 -35.64 3.70 2.65
N VAL A 399 -35.43 2.93 3.71
CA VAL A 399 -35.58 1.47 3.75
C VAL A 399 -37.03 1.03 3.59
N LYS A 400 -37.26 -0.09 2.90
CA LYS A 400 -38.58 -0.70 2.74
C LYS A 400 -39.23 -0.96 4.10
N HIS A 401 -40.47 -0.51 4.27
CA HIS A 401 -41.24 -0.67 5.51
C HIS A 401 -41.31 -2.12 6.01
N GLU A 402 -41.39 -3.10 5.10
CA GLU A 402 -41.44 -4.53 5.41
C GLU A 402 -40.14 -5.07 6.04
N ALA A 403 -39.03 -4.36 5.87
CA ALA A 403 -37.72 -4.70 6.40
C ALA A 403 -37.39 -3.94 7.70
N LEU A 404 -38.29 -3.08 8.20
CA LEU A 404 -38.17 -2.38 9.49
C LEU A 404 -38.62 -3.29 10.64
N ASP A 405 -37.93 -4.41 10.81
CA ASP A 405 -38.24 -5.45 11.78
C ASP A 405 -37.27 -5.50 12.98
N GLY A 406 -36.36 -4.52 13.06
CA GLY A 406 -35.39 -4.37 14.15
C GLY A 406 -34.21 -5.34 14.07
N ARG A 407 -33.98 -5.98 12.92
CA ARG A 407 -32.85 -6.89 12.70
C ARG A 407 -31.81 -6.29 11.77
N THR A 408 -30.55 -6.68 11.98
CA THR A 408 -29.43 -6.38 11.08
C THR A 408 -29.58 -7.16 9.77
N LEU A 409 -28.94 -6.71 8.70
CA LEU A 409 -28.95 -7.38 7.39
C LEU A 409 -28.61 -8.87 7.47
N ALA A 410 -27.53 -9.22 8.20
CA ALA A 410 -27.08 -10.60 8.32
C ALA A 410 -28.10 -11.51 9.02
N ARG A 411 -28.84 -11.03 10.04
CA ARG A 411 -29.92 -11.81 10.68
C ARG A 411 -31.06 -12.08 9.71
N ALA A 412 -31.50 -11.04 8.99
CA ALA A 412 -32.54 -11.18 7.98
C ALA A 412 -32.12 -12.16 6.87
N TYR A 413 -30.84 -12.14 6.47
CA TYR A 413 -30.28 -13.08 5.51
C TYR A 413 -30.28 -14.52 6.05
N LEU A 414 -29.79 -14.74 7.28
CA LEU A 414 -29.77 -16.06 7.93
C LEU A 414 -31.19 -16.64 8.08
N ASP A 415 -32.17 -15.84 8.45
CA ASP A 415 -33.56 -16.30 8.56
C ASP A 415 -34.13 -16.77 7.22
N LYS A 416 -33.76 -16.09 6.13
CA LYS A 416 -34.27 -16.39 4.78
C LYS A 416 -33.50 -17.51 4.08
N LYS A 417 -32.18 -17.57 4.26
CA LYS A 417 -31.26 -18.40 3.47
C LYS A 417 -30.43 -19.38 4.30
N GLY A 418 -30.34 -19.21 5.62
CA GLY A 418 -29.42 -19.96 6.48
C GLY A 418 -29.52 -21.49 6.38
N ARG A 419 -30.73 -22.03 6.12
CA ARG A 419 -30.92 -23.49 5.92
C ARG A 419 -30.24 -24.04 4.65
N GLN A 420 -29.88 -23.17 3.71
CA GLN A 420 -29.23 -23.51 2.44
C GLN A 420 -27.72 -23.25 2.47
N LEU A 421 -27.21 -22.63 3.54
CA LEU A 421 -25.80 -22.26 3.67
C LEU A 421 -25.02 -23.36 4.38
N ASP A 422 -23.70 -23.34 4.20
CA ASP A 422 -22.79 -24.16 5.00
C ASP A 422 -22.99 -23.86 6.51
N PRO A 423 -23.13 -24.88 7.38
CA PRO A 423 -23.32 -24.66 8.82
C PRO A 423 -22.21 -23.84 9.49
N LEU A 424 -20.97 -23.94 9.01
CA LEU A 424 -19.85 -23.14 9.48
C LEU A 424 -20.00 -21.67 9.07
N ARG A 425 -20.49 -21.39 7.85
CA ARG A 425 -20.85 -20.03 7.41
C ARG A 425 -21.94 -19.44 8.29
N VAL A 426 -22.99 -20.21 8.59
CA VAL A 426 -24.08 -19.77 9.48
C VAL A 426 -23.54 -19.40 10.86
N ARG A 427 -22.78 -20.30 11.49
CA ARG A 427 -22.17 -20.05 12.81
C ARG A 427 -21.25 -18.83 12.79
N TYR A 428 -20.46 -18.67 11.73
CA TYR A 428 -19.59 -17.52 11.57
C TYR A 428 -20.38 -16.22 11.56
N MET A 429 -21.38 -16.13 10.68
CA MET A 429 -22.24 -14.96 10.58
C MET A 429 -22.95 -14.65 11.90
N GLU A 430 -23.45 -15.66 12.62
CA GLU A 430 -24.03 -15.53 13.96
C GLU A 430 -23.04 -14.96 14.99
N GLN A 431 -21.75 -15.31 14.90
CA GLN A 431 -20.73 -14.74 15.77
C GLN A 431 -20.33 -13.32 15.37
N CYS A 432 -20.21 -12.97 14.08
CA CYS A 432 -19.98 -11.57 13.64
C CYS A 432 -21.10 -10.63 14.13
N CYS A 433 -22.30 -11.20 14.09
CA CYS A 433 -23.54 -10.67 14.60
C CYS A 433 -23.53 -10.45 16.12
N ALA A 434 -22.88 -11.30 16.91
CA ALA A 434 -22.82 -11.22 18.37
C ALA A 434 -21.65 -10.35 18.87
N ALA A 435 -20.49 -10.45 18.21
CA ALA A 435 -19.27 -9.72 18.55
C ALA A 435 -19.47 -8.19 18.44
N PRO A 436 -19.00 -7.40 19.42
CA PRO A 436 -18.95 -5.95 19.33
C PRO A 436 -17.68 -5.51 18.60
N PHE A 437 -17.69 -4.28 18.08
CA PHE A 437 -16.44 -3.56 17.83
C PHE A 437 -15.79 -3.21 19.17
N SER A 438 -14.46 -3.11 19.20
CA SER A 438 -13.71 -2.66 20.36
C SER A 438 -12.32 -2.18 19.95
N PHE A 439 -11.60 -1.61 20.92
CA PHE A 439 -10.20 -1.22 20.78
C PHE A 439 -9.31 -2.26 21.46
N TYR A 440 -8.24 -2.68 20.80
CA TYR A 440 -7.37 -3.74 21.28
C TYR A 440 -5.92 -3.29 21.30
N ASP A 441 -5.25 -3.47 22.45
CA ASP A 441 -3.80 -3.43 22.50
C ASP A 441 -3.21 -4.67 21.83
N VAL A 442 -2.27 -4.46 20.92
CA VAL A 442 -1.38 -5.52 20.45
C VAL A 442 -0.32 -5.78 21.53
N LEU A 443 -0.47 -6.86 22.28
CA LEU A 443 0.47 -7.21 23.36
C LEU A 443 1.75 -7.87 22.82
N SER A 444 1.58 -8.76 21.84
CA SER A 444 2.69 -9.46 21.19
C SER A 444 2.27 -9.89 19.79
N VAL A 445 3.26 -9.99 18.90
CA VAL A 445 3.06 -10.30 17.49
C VAL A 445 3.88 -11.53 17.13
N ARG A 446 3.26 -12.45 16.38
CA ARG A 446 3.91 -13.58 15.72
C ARG A 446 3.78 -13.34 14.21
N PRO A 447 4.79 -12.72 13.56
CA PRO A 447 4.67 -12.29 12.17
C PRO A 447 4.32 -13.45 11.24
N GLY A 448 3.25 -13.28 10.45
CA GLY A 448 2.76 -14.31 9.52
C GLY A 448 1.86 -15.37 10.16
N GLU A 449 1.58 -15.29 11.46
CA GLU A 449 0.69 -16.21 12.17
C GLU A 449 -0.46 -15.48 12.89
N GLY A 450 -0.19 -14.37 13.57
CA GLY A 450 -1.19 -13.67 14.35
C GLY A 450 -0.61 -12.81 15.46
N PHE A 451 -1.46 -12.40 16.40
CA PHE A 451 -1.08 -11.57 17.55
C PHE A 451 -1.93 -11.88 18.78
N VAL A 452 -1.39 -11.55 19.95
CA VAL A 452 -2.15 -11.53 21.19
C VAL A 452 -2.71 -10.13 21.37
N LEU A 453 -4.03 -10.03 21.33
CA LEU A 453 -4.75 -8.79 21.58
C LEU A 453 -5.25 -8.75 23.01
N ARG A 454 -5.32 -7.55 23.59
CA ARG A 454 -6.07 -7.28 24.81
C ARG A 454 -7.11 -6.22 24.53
N ASP A 455 -8.38 -6.56 24.69
CA ASP A 455 -9.46 -5.60 24.62
C ASP A 455 -9.23 -4.54 25.70
N ILE A 456 -9.12 -3.28 25.29
CA ILE A 456 -8.86 -2.17 26.18
C ILE A 456 -10.06 -1.99 27.09
N ILE A 457 -11.31 -2.09 26.64
CA ILE A 457 -12.48 -1.89 27.51
C ILE A 457 -12.61 -3.01 28.55
N THR A 458 -12.51 -4.27 28.14
CA THR A 458 -12.78 -5.44 29.01
C THR A 458 -11.55 -5.96 29.75
N SER A 459 -10.35 -5.61 29.29
CA SER A 459 -9.07 -6.21 29.69
C SER A 459 -8.94 -7.70 29.36
N GLU A 460 -9.85 -8.29 28.56
CA GLU A 460 -9.75 -9.68 28.14
C GLU A 460 -8.69 -9.86 27.05
N GLU A 461 -7.92 -10.94 27.14
CA GLU A 461 -6.90 -11.29 26.16
C GLU A 461 -7.40 -12.36 25.20
N VAL A 462 -7.09 -12.18 23.92
CA VAL A 462 -7.45 -13.12 22.85
C VAL A 462 -6.27 -13.33 21.91
N ASN A 463 -6.00 -14.60 21.60
CA ASN A 463 -5.01 -14.95 20.61
C ASN A 463 -5.68 -15.04 19.25
N VAL A 464 -5.36 -14.11 18.36
CA VAL A 464 -5.98 -13.97 17.05
C VAL A 464 -5.07 -14.57 15.98
N THR A 465 -5.62 -15.43 15.13
CA THR A 465 -4.97 -15.93 13.92
C THR A 465 -5.21 -14.94 12.79
N GLU A 466 -4.14 -14.27 12.37
CA GLU A 466 -4.18 -13.30 11.27
C GLU A 466 -2.81 -13.22 10.60
N HIS A 467 -2.74 -13.61 9.32
CA HIS A 467 -1.47 -13.83 8.64
C HIS A 467 -0.89 -12.58 7.98
N ALA A 468 -1.73 -11.71 7.42
CA ALA A 468 -1.28 -10.50 6.72
C ALA A 468 -1.04 -9.37 7.72
N GLY A 469 -2.03 -9.06 8.55
CA GLY A 469 -1.96 -7.96 9.52
C GLY A 469 -0.85 -8.13 10.56
N SER A 470 -0.54 -9.37 10.97
CA SER A 470 0.53 -9.64 11.94
C SER A 470 1.95 -9.38 11.42
N ARG A 471 2.13 -9.20 10.10
CA ARG A 471 3.45 -8.85 9.55
C ARG A 471 3.81 -7.38 9.75
N GLN A 472 2.79 -6.53 9.93
CA GLN A 472 2.93 -5.08 10.01
C GLN A 472 2.65 -4.53 11.42
N ALA A 473 1.87 -5.26 12.22
CA ALA A 473 1.61 -4.88 13.60
C ALA A 473 2.87 -4.96 14.47
N GLN A 474 2.97 -4.08 15.45
CA GLN A 474 3.99 -4.09 16.49
C GLN A 474 3.35 -4.02 17.88
N ALA A 475 4.04 -4.53 18.89
CA ALA A 475 3.57 -4.45 20.26
C ALA A 475 3.35 -2.98 20.68
N GLY A 476 2.21 -2.71 21.31
CA GLY A 476 1.75 -1.37 21.68
C GLY A 476 0.85 -0.70 20.63
N ASP A 477 0.69 -1.27 19.43
CA ASP A 477 -0.32 -0.76 18.49
C ASP A 477 -1.71 -0.95 19.06
N ILE A 478 -2.62 -0.06 18.70
CA ILE A 478 -4.01 -0.14 19.05
C ILE A 478 -4.81 -0.42 17.77
N LEU A 479 -5.61 -1.47 17.82
CA LEU A 479 -6.52 -1.87 16.75
C LEU A 479 -7.95 -1.47 17.09
N PHE A 480 -8.64 -0.76 16.21
CA PHE A 480 -10.10 -0.75 16.22
C PHE A 480 -10.60 -1.87 15.32
N ALA A 481 -11.29 -2.86 15.90
CA ALA A 481 -11.58 -4.10 15.20
C ALA A 481 -12.80 -4.83 15.75
N LYS A 482 -13.30 -5.80 14.98
CA LYS A 482 -14.25 -6.81 15.43
C LYS A 482 -13.59 -8.17 15.42
N VAL A 483 -13.40 -8.75 16.61
CA VAL A 483 -12.81 -10.08 16.79
C VAL A 483 -13.91 -11.12 16.91
N VAL A 484 -13.86 -12.15 16.06
CA VAL A 484 -14.83 -13.23 16.01
C VAL A 484 -14.17 -14.54 16.40
N LYS A 485 -14.81 -15.28 17.31
CA LYS A 485 -14.31 -16.57 17.79
C LYS A 485 -15.20 -17.73 17.35
N ILE A 486 -14.63 -18.69 16.63
CA ILE A 486 -15.27 -19.93 16.23
C ILE A 486 -14.46 -21.10 16.79
N ASP A 487 -15.08 -21.82 17.72
CA ASP A 487 -14.45 -22.91 18.47
C ASP A 487 -13.12 -22.43 19.11
N GLN A 488 -11.97 -22.97 18.69
CA GLN A 488 -10.66 -22.60 19.20
C GLN A 488 -9.95 -21.48 18.42
N VAL A 489 -10.48 -21.05 17.28
CA VAL A 489 -9.89 -20.01 16.43
C VAL A 489 -10.56 -18.66 16.68
N ALA A 490 -9.77 -17.62 16.90
CA ALA A 490 -10.23 -16.23 16.84
C ALA A 490 -9.60 -15.53 15.64
N MET A 491 -10.37 -14.70 14.94
CA MET A 491 -9.94 -13.97 13.74
C MET A 491 -10.56 -12.57 13.70
N LEU A 492 -10.03 -11.70 12.85
CA LEU A 492 -10.58 -10.38 12.59
C LEU A 492 -11.66 -10.47 11.50
N GLU A 493 -12.89 -10.08 11.83
CA GLU A 493 -13.94 -9.83 10.83
C GLU A 493 -13.77 -8.43 10.22
N ALA A 494 -13.42 -7.47 11.07
CA ALA A 494 -13.23 -6.08 10.68
C ALA A 494 -11.99 -5.54 11.38
N CYS A 495 -11.25 -4.67 10.69
CA CYS A 495 -10.05 -4.02 11.22
C CYS A 495 -9.91 -2.65 10.57
N ALA A 496 -9.56 -1.64 11.38
CA ALA A 496 -9.27 -0.31 10.87
C ALA A 496 -8.13 -0.37 9.85
N PRO A 497 -8.14 0.48 8.82
CA PRO A 497 -7.11 0.52 7.79
C PRO A 497 -5.75 0.97 8.33
N VAL A 498 -5.73 1.63 9.50
CA VAL A 498 -4.53 2.15 10.14
C VAL A 498 -4.42 1.63 11.58
N MET A 499 -3.21 1.24 11.97
CA MET A 499 -2.86 0.88 13.35
C MET A 499 -2.70 2.18 14.16
N PHE A 500 -3.43 2.32 15.26
CA PHE A 500 -3.35 3.53 16.07
C PHE A 500 -2.11 3.49 16.97
N PRO A 501 -1.34 4.57 17.08
CA PRO A 501 -0.19 4.62 17.97
C PRO A 501 -0.64 4.62 19.45
N PRO A 502 0.21 4.13 20.38
CA PRO A 502 -0.14 3.99 21.79
C PRO A 502 -0.68 5.29 22.42
N ILE A 503 -0.23 6.45 21.94
CA ILE A 503 -0.65 7.76 22.45
C ILE A 503 -2.15 8.06 22.29
N GLU A 504 -2.84 7.41 21.35
CA GLU A 504 -4.28 7.60 21.11
C GLU A 504 -5.17 6.93 22.19
N LYS A 505 -4.56 6.21 23.13
CA LYS A 505 -5.25 5.49 24.20
C LYS A 505 -6.06 6.39 25.16
N SER A 506 -5.78 7.68 25.22
CA SER A 506 -6.40 8.61 26.19
C SER A 506 -7.93 8.60 26.12
N ALA A 507 -8.51 8.81 24.93
CA ALA A 507 -9.97 8.85 24.75
C ALA A 507 -10.62 7.48 25.05
N ILE A 508 -9.96 6.40 24.66
CA ILE A 508 -10.42 5.01 24.88
C ILE A 508 -10.49 4.69 26.38
N LEU A 509 -9.51 5.14 27.18
CA LEU A 509 -9.51 4.94 28.63
C LEU A 509 -10.57 5.78 29.34
N GLU A 510 -10.90 6.97 28.83
CA GLU A 510 -12.03 7.74 29.36
C GLU A 510 -13.37 7.04 29.07
N LEU A 511 -13.55 6.49 27.86
CA LEU A 511 -14.71 5.66 27.53
C LEU A 511 -14.80 4.41 28.44
N ARG A 512 -13.68 3.72 28.67
CA ARG A 512 -13.63 2.59 29.64
C ARG A 512 -14.13 3.01 31.01
N LYS A 513 -13.69 4.16 31.54
CA LYS A 513 -14.14 4.66 32.86
C LYS A 513 -15.63 4.95 32.86
N GLU A 514 -16.15 5.53 31.79
CA GLU A 514 -17.58 5.79 31.63
C GLU A 514 -18.38 4.48 31.67
N ILE A 515 -18.00 3.48 30.88
CA ILE A 515 -18.66 2.17 30.83
C ILE A 515 -18.64 1.52 32.22
N LEU A 516 -17.47 1.48 32.87
CA LEU A 516 -17.31 0.90 34.20
C LEU A 516 -18.11 1.66 35.28
N SER A 517 -18.36 2.96 35.10
CA SER A 517 -19.15 3.76 36.04
C SER A 517 -20.61 3.31 36.14
N ARG A 518 -21.15 2.66 35.09
CA ARG A 518 -22.51 2.09 35.09
C ARG A 518 -22.65 0.87 36.01
N LYS A 519 -21.54 0.24 36.42
CA LYS A 519 -21.50 -0.94 37.30
C LYS A 519 -22.33 -2.13 36.78
N LEU A 520 -22.43 -2.26 35.46
CA LEU A 520 -23.03 -3.42 34.80
C LEU A 520 -21.94 -4.44 34.43
N PRO A 521 -22.28 -5.74 34.30
CA PRO A 521 -21.35 -6.72 33.76
C PRO A 521 -20.95 -6.36 32.33
N LEU A 522 -19.65 -6.37 32.04
CA LEU A 522 -19.14 -6.17 30.68
C LEU A 522 -19.56 -7.37 29.82
N THR A 523 -20.48 -7.15 28.91
CA THR A 523 -21.04 -8.14 27.98
C THR A 523 -20.98 -7.58 26.56
N PRO A 524 -20.93 -8.43 25.52
CA PRO A 524 -21.02 -8.00 24.13
C PRO A 524 -22.20 -7.06 23.86
N GLU A 525 -23.35 -7.35 24.47
CA GLU A 525 -24.57 -6.54 24.34
C GLU A 525 -24.40 -5.16 24.97
N LEU A 526 -23.80 -5.08 26.18
CA LEU A 526 -23.50 -3.79 26.80
C LEU A 526 -22.54 -2.97 25.93
N LEU A 527 -21.51 -3.60 25.35
CA LEU A 527 -20.55 -2.88 24.50
C LEU A 527 -21.19 -2.36 23.21
N LYS A 528 -22.20 -3.04 22.68
CA LYS A 528 -22.99 -2.57 21.54
C LYS A 528 -23.85 -1.35 21.83
N ASP A 529 -24.23 -1.13 23.09
CA ASP A 529 -24.90 0.12 23.49
C ASP A 529 -23.96 1.35 23.43
N TYR A 530 -22.66 1.14 23.16
CA TYR A 530 -21.63 2.18 23.05
C TYR A 530 -20.97 2.21 21.66
N ASP A 531 -21.62 1.64 20.64
CA ASP A 531 -21.08 1.59 19.29
C ASP A 531 -20.83 2.98 18.70
N PHE A 532 -21.74 3.93 18.91
CA PHE A 532 -21.59 5.33 18.51
C PHE A 532 -20.36 5.98 19.15
N GLU A 533 -20.18 5.88 20.47
CA GLU A 533 -19.02 6.46 21.15
C GLU A 533 -17.71 5.81 20.70
N MET A 534 -17.72 4.51 20.38
CA MET A 534 -16.56 3.83 19.83
C MET A 534 -16.24 4.30 18.40
N LEU A 535 -17.25 4.45 17.55
CA LEU A 535 -17.10 4.96 16.19
C LEU A 535 -16.62 6.41 16.18
N ASP A 536 -17.14 7.26 17.08
CA ASP A 536 -16.68 8.64 17.24
C ASP A 536 -15.17 8.71 17.57
N ILE A 537 -14.71 7.88 18.52
CA ILE A 537 -13.28 7.79 18.84
C ILE A 537 -12.48 7.27 17.63
N TYR A 538 -12.99 6.26 16.93
CA TYR A 538 -12.35 5.73 15.73
C TYR A 538 -12.21 6.79 14.63
N HIS A 539 -13.27 7.57 14.33
CA HIS A 539 -13.25 8.63 13.34
C HIS A 539 -12.29 9.75 13.73
N ASP A 540 -12.35 10.21 14.97
CA ASP A 540 -11.48 11.27 15.49
C ASP A 540 -9.98 10.90 15.41
N ILE A 541 -9.64 9.65 15.74
CA ILE A 541 -8.26 9.15 15.59
C ILE A 541 -7.90 9.01 14.11
N THR A 542 -8.77 8.39 13.29
CA THR A 542 -8.47 8.08 11.90
C THR A 542 -8.31 9.34 11.06
N ASP A 543 -9.15 10.36 11.27
CA ASP A 543 -9.02 11.66 10.59
C ASP A 543 -7.69 12.33 10.91
N ARG A 544 -7.26 12.34 12.18
CA ARG A 544 -5.93 12.86 12.55
C ARG A 544 -4.78 12.12 11.87
N LEU A 545 -4.89 10.80 11.69
CA LEU A 545 -3.82 9.98 11.14
C LEU A 545 -3.79 10.00 9.61
N LEU A 546 -4.95 10.03 8.95
CA LEU A 546 -5.05 10.08 7.49
C LEU A 546 -4.92 11.52 6.94
N ASN A 547 -5.38 12.52 7.71
CA ASN A 547 -5.36 13.94 7.35
C ASN A 547 -4.57 14.76 8.39
N PRO A 548 -3.27 14.49 8.62
CA PRO A 548 -2.52 15.16 9.66
C PRO A 548 -2.46 16.68 9.42
N PRO A 549 -2.89 17.52 10.39
CA PRO A 549 -2.83 18.97 10.21
C PRO A 549 -1.37 19.42 10.13
N MET A 550 -1.07 20.32 9.19
CA MET A 550 0.27 20.88 9.05
C MET A 550 0.74 21.51 10.37
N PRO A 551 1.95 21.17 10.86
CA PRO A 551 2.45 21.73 12.11
C PRO A 551 2.61 23.25 11.98
N GLN A 552 2.12 23.98 12.96
CA GLN A 552 2.35 25.43 13.02
C GLN A 552 3.80 25.70 13.47
N LEU A 553 4.68 25.95 12.50
CA LEU A 553 6.06 26.31 12.79
C LEU A 553 6.15 27.76 13.29
N GLN A 554 6.82 27.94 14.44
CA GLN A 554 7.14 29.25 15.00
C GLN A 554 8.64 29.40 15.20
N ASN A 555 9.16 30.62 15.03
CA ASN A 555 10.55 30.91 15.36
C ASN A 555 10.78 31.00 16.88
N THR A 556 12.03 31.25 17.28
CA THR A 556 12.40 31.38 18.70
C THR A 556 11.78 32.58 19.41
N ASP A 557 11.21 33.54 18.68
CA ASP A 557 10.47 34.68 19.23
C ASP A 557 8.95 34.40 19.35
N GLY A 558 8.48 33.22 18.91
CA GLY A 558 7.06 32.86 18.90
C GLY A 558 6.28 33.39 17.69
N ASP A 559 6.96 34.02 16.72
CA ASP A 559 6.32 34.43 15.47
C ASP A 559 6.14 33.23 14.52
N PRO A 560 5.07 33.18 13.71
CA PRO A 560 4.95 32.21 12.62
C PRO A 560 6.15 32.27 11.66
N LEU A 561 6.65 31.10 11.26
CA LEU A 561 7.77 30.98 10.34
C LEU A 561 7.32 31.34 8.91
N LEU A 562 7.66 32.56 8.48
CA LEU A 562 7.29 33.12 7.19
C LEU A 562 8.53 33.79 6.58
N PRO A 563 9.24 33.12 5.65
CA PRO A 563 10.41 33.67 4.98
C PRO A 563 10.11 34.98 4.25
N HIS A 564 10.84 36.04 4.58
CA HIS A 564 10.82 37.34 3.92
C HIS A 564 12.20 37.65 3.37
N ARG A 565 12.27 37.97 2.09
CA ARG A 565 13.48 38.48 1.42
C ARG A 565 13.27 39.93 1.03
N LEU A 566 13.90 40.84 1.74
CA LEU A 566 13.86 42.27 1.46
C LEU A 566 14.98 42.61 0.48
N VAL A 567 14.61 43.24 -0.64
CA VAL A 567 15.54 43.59 -1.72
C VAL A 567 15.76 45.10 -1.73
N TYR A 568 17.02 45.52 -1.66
CA TYR A 568 17.46 46.91 -1.70
C TYR A 568 18.43 47.15 -2.86
N GLU A 569 18.33 48.32 -3.48
CA GLU A 569 19.38 48.88 -4.33
C GLU A 569 20.26 49.79 -3.48
N ILE A 570 21.57 49.58 -3.53
CA ILE A 570 22.56 50.30 -2.72
C ILE A 570 23.57 51.03 -3.62
N ASP A 571 24.15 52.12 -3.10
CA ASP A 571 25.11 52.92 -3.85
C ASP A 571 26.54 52.38 -3.80
N SER A 572 26.92 51.77 -2.68
CA SER A 572 28.27 51.24 -2.46
C SER A 572 28.18 49.98 -1.58
N PRO A 573 28.73 48.84 -2.06
CA PRO A 573 28.88 47.63 -1.24
C PRO A 573 29.62 47.91 0.07
N ARG A 574 30.70 48.70 0.01
CA ARG A 574 31.55 49.01 1.16
C ARG A 574 30.78 49.83 2.20
N ALA A 575 30.07 50.86 1.77
CA ALA A 575 29.25 51.66 2.69
C ALA A 575 28.12 50.84 3.33
N ALA A 576 27.54 49.87 2.60
CA ALA A 576 26.52 48.98 3.15
C ALA A 576 27.09 48.00 4.19
N LEU A 577 28.26 47.41 3.93
CA LEU A 577 28.95 46.56 4.89
C LEU A 577 29.34 47.34 6.15
N ASP A 578 30.00 48.50 6.01
CA ASP A 578 30.46 49.32 7.13
C ASP A 578 29.27 49.80 8.02
N ALA A 579 28.10 50.07 7.41
CA ALA A 579 26.92 50.53 8.14
C ALA A 579 26.17 49.40 8.87
N LEU A 580 26.17 48.18 8.33
CA LEU A 580 25.35 47.07 8.83
C LEU A 580 26.14 45.99 9.57
N SER A 581 27.47 45.95 9.46
CA SER A 581 28.32 45.03 10.22
C SER A 581 28.11 45.08 11.75
N PRO A 582 27.71 46.20 12.41
CA PRO A 582 27.41 46.19 13.84
C PRO A 582 26.23 45.31 14.25
N LEU A 583 25.44 44.82 13.29
CA LEU A 583 24.36 43.86 13.51
C LEU A 583 24.85 42.41 13.65
N CYS A 584 26.10 42.12 13.24
CA CYS A 584 26.77 40.86 13.51
C CYS A 584 27.50 40.97 14.86
N LEU A 585 27.19 40.06 15.79
CA LEU A 585 27.78 40.08 17.14
C LEU A 585 28.97 39.13 17.30
N THR A 586 29.10 38.15 16.40
CA THR A 586 30.11 37.08 16.46
C THR A 586 31.36 37.39 15.67
N ASP A 587 31.22 38.00 14.49
CA ASP A 587 32.32 38.10 13.53
C ASP A 587 32.92 39.51 13.57
N THR A 588 34.25 39.58 13.54
CA THR A 588 34.99 40.84 13.44
C THR A 588 34.99 41.39 12.02
N GLU A 589 35.23 42.69 11.85
CA GLU A 589 35.33 43.30 10.51
C GLU A 589 36.41 42.63 9.63
N GLU A 590 37.51 42.18 10.24
CA GLU A 590 38.59 41.48 9.54
C GLU A 590 38.13 40.10 9.02
N GLU A 591 37.34 39.36 9.80
CA GLU A 591 36.77 38.07 9.41
C GLU A 591 35.71 38.24 8.30
N LEU A 592 34.82 39.23 8.43
CA LEU A 592 33.83 39.55 7.40
C LEU A 592 34.46 39.95 6.06
N LEU A 593 35.61 40.64 6.10
CA LEU A 593 36.35 41.02 4.90
C LEU A 593 37.17 39.88 4.30
N ALA A 594 37.57 38.88 5.11
CA ALA A 594 38.28 37.71 4.63
C ALA A 594 37.41 36.83 3.73
N GLU A 595 36.10 36.78 4.00
CA GLU A 595 35.11 36.01 3.22
C GLU A 595 34.44 36.83 2.11
N ALA A 596 34.76 38.12 2.00
CA ALA A 596 34.19 39.01 1.01
C ALA A 596 34.79 38.85 -0.39
N GLY A 597 33.98 39.09 -1.41
CA GLY A 597 34.41 39.10 -2.81
C GLY A 597 34.85 40.50 -3.25
N PHE A 598 36.02 40.57 -3.89
CA PHE A 598 36.58 41.81 -4.45
C PHE A 598 36.62 41.74 -5.97
N ASP A 599 36.48 42.89 -6.62
CA ASP A 599 36.62 43.00 -8.07
C ASP A 599 38.09 43.05 -8.52
N SER A 600 38.32 43.13 -9.83
CA SER A 600 39.67 43.18 -10.41
C SER A 600 40.45 44.46 -10.07
N ARG A 601 39.81 45.45 -9.43
CA ARG A 601 40.42 46.69 -8.95
C ARG A 601 40.67 46.67 -7.44
N GLY A 602 40.31 45.57 -6.76
CA GLY A 602 40.41 45.43 -5.31
C GLY A 602 39.30 46.14 -4.54
N GLU A 603 38.22 46.56 -5.19
CA GLU A 603 37.05 47.15 -4.53
C GLU A 603 36.09 46.05 -4.07
N LEU A 604 35.45 46.26 -2.91
CA LEU A 604 34.48 45.32 -2.35
C LEU A 604 33.30 45.16 -3.31
N ARG A 605 33.02 43.93 -3.73
CA ARG A 605 31.91 43.58 -4.61
C ARG A 605 30.80 42.84 -3.87
N SER A 606 31.13 41.88 -3.03
CA SER A 606 30.14 41.05 -2.33
C SER A 606 30.55 40.77 -0.89
N ALA A 607 29.57 40.66 0.01
CA ALA A 607 29.76 40.28 1.41
C ALA A 607 28.50 39.61 1.95
N GLU A 608 28.65 38.69 2.91
CA GLU A 608 27.55 37.96 3.52
C GLU A 608 27.78 37.84 5.02
N PHE A 609 26.77 38.13 5.84
CA PHE A 609 26.88 38.06 7.31
C PHE A 609 25.51 37.96 8.00
N SER A 610 25.52 37.57 9.27
CA SER A 610 24.30 37.33 10.06
C SER A 610 23.91 38.54 10.90
N TRP A 611 22.60 38.82 10.98
CA TRP A 611 22.03 39.74 11.98
C TRP A 611 21.65 38.96 13.24
N GLN A 612 22.15 39.38 14.40
CA GLN A 612 22.03 38.63 15.64
C GLN A 612 21.55 39.48 16.84
N LYS A 613 20.95 38.83 17.85
CA LYS A 613 20.74 39.38 19.20
C LYS A 613 21.44 38.51 20.25
N ARG A 614 21.72 39.06 21.43
CA ARG A 614 22.27 38.29 22.57
C ARG A 614 21.18 37.45 23.23
N GLY A 615 21.54 36.23 23.63
CA GLY A 615 20.68 35.33 24.39
C GLY A 615 19.49 34.75 23.62
N ASN A 616 18.73 33.89 24.30
CA ASN A 616 17.45 33.35 23.86
C ASN A 616 16.50 33.13 25.05
N GLU A 617 15.22 33.50 24.94
CA GLU A 617 14.24 33.35 26.02
C GLU A 617 13.74 31.91 26.20
N LYS A 618 13.80 31.08 25.14
CA LYS A 618 13.40 29.66 25.17
C LYS A 618 14.56 28.73 25.52
N HIS A 619 15.80 29.16 25.26
CA HIS A 619 17.02 28.38 25.49
C HIS A 619 18.04 29.20 26.28
N GLU A 620 18.02 29.07 27.61
CA GLU A 620 18.89 29.85 28.51
C GLU A 620 20.40 29.63 28.29
N SER A 621 20.78 28.50 27.67
CA SER A 621 22.17 28.15 27.37
C SER A 621 22.75 28.82 26.11
N TRP A 622 21.95 29.57 25.35
CA TRP A 622 22.41 30.18 24.09
C TRP A 622 22.99 31.58 24.30
N ASP A 623 24.18 31.82 23.76
CA ASP A 623 24.85 33.12 23.85
C ASP A 623 24.25 34.17 22.89
N ASN A 624 23.74 33.74 21.74
CA ASN A 624 23.14 34.59 20.71
C ASN A 624 22.01 33.88 19.93
N THR A 625 21.19 34.67 19.25
CA THR A 625 20.13 34.20 18.33
C THR A 625 20.29 34.88 16.99
N VAL A 626 20.36 34.11 15.90
CA VAL A 626 20.34 34.62 14.52
C VAL A 626 18.91 35.06 14.14
N LEU A 627 18.79 36.31 13.74
CA LEU A 627 17.53 36.95 13.34
C LEU A 627 17.33 36.98 11.82
N GLY A 628 18.41 37.01 11.05
CA GLY A 628 18.40 36.95 9.60
C GLY A 628 19.78 36.99 8.98
N HIS A 629 19.84 36.92 7.65
CA HIS A 629 21.07 36.95 6.86
C HIS A 629 21.06 38.15 5.92
N ILE A 630 22.19 38.83 5.80
CA ILE A 630 22.38 40.00 4.94
C ILE A 630 23.39 39.61 3.86
N LYS A 631 23.01 39.77 2.59
CA LYS A 631 23.84 39.46 1.43
C LYS A 631 23.95 40.66 0.51
N ILE A 632 25.17 41.10 0.25
CA ILE A 632 25.52 42.19 -0.66
C ILE A 632 26.14 41.59 -1.91
N ASP A 633 25.66 41.99 -3.10
CA ASP A 633 26.29 41.69 -4.39
C ASP A 633 26.15 42.89 -5.34
N GLY A 634 27.28 43.56 -5.58
CA GLY A 634 27.34 44.78 -6.35
C GLY A 634 26.39 45.85 -5.80
N ARG A 635 25.47 46.35 -6.63
CA ARG A 635 24.50 47.39 -6.22
C ARG A 635 23.22 46.82 -5.62
N SER A 636 23.17 45.52 -5.34
CA SER A 636 22.01 44.85 -4.74
C SER A 636 22.33 44.36 -3.34
N MET A 637 21.39 44.51 -2.42
CA MET A 637 21.45 43.96 -1.07
C MET A 637 20.16 43.23 -0.76
N ASN A 638 20.27 41.95 -0.41
CA ASN A 638 19.17 41.09 0.00
C ASN A 638 19.27 40.79 1.49
N ILE A 639 18.15 40.87 2.19
CA ILE A 639 18.07 40.53 3.61
C ILE A 639 16.99 39.48 3.80
N GLU A 640 17.37 38.32 4.33
CA GLU A 640 16.48 37.19 4.57
C GLU A 640 16.19 37.05 6.06
N VAL A 641 14.91 37.00 6.41
CA VAL A 641 14.41 36.78 7.78
C VAL A 641 13.24 35.80 7.74
N ASN A 642 12.93 35.18 8.87
CA ASN A 642 11.90 34.14 8.96
C ASN A 642 10.59 34.58 9.64
N SER A 643 10.35 35.89 9.83
CA SER A 643 9.05 36.41 10.27
C SER A 643 8.81 37.85 9.81
N GLU A 644 7.52 38.23 9.70
CA GLU A 644 7.11 39.60 9.37
C GLU A 644 7.62 40.62 10.42
N ASN A 645 7.61 40.24 11.69
CA ASN A 645 8.11 41.10 12.78
C ASN A 645 9.61 41.34 12.65
N ARG A 646 10.41 40.32 12.28
CA ARG A 646 11.84 40.50 12.00
C ARG A 646 12.06 41.34 10.73
N ALA A 647 11.21 41.21 9.71
CA ALA A 647 11.27 42.04 8.49
C ALA A 647 11.04 43.53 8.79
N LYS A 648 10.04 43.86 9.61
CA LYS A 648 9.78 45.24 10.05
C LYS A 648 10.96 45.82 10.83
N LYS A 649 11.54 45.04 11.74
CA LYS A 649 12.70 45.44 12.57
C LYS A 649 13.93 45.72 11.70
N ILE A 650 14.30 44.79 10.81
CA ILE A 650 15.50 44.97 9.99
C ILE A 650 15.35 46.11 8.99
N ARG A 651 14.13 46.33 8.47
CA ARG A 651 13.84 47.48 7.63
C ARG A 651 14.10 48.81 8.35
N ALA A 652 13.63 48.93 9.60
CA ALA A 652 13.88 50.12 10.42
C ALA A 652 15.38 50.32 10.69
N HIS A 653 16.12 49.23 10.91
CA HIS A 653 17.58 49.26 11.05
C HIS A 653 18.28 49.77 9.77
N VAL A 654 17.90 49.28 8.59
CA VAL A 654 18.46 49.73 7.31
C VAL A 654 18.13 51.20 7.03
N GLU A 655 16.90 51.63 7.27
CA GLU A 655 16.49 53.03 7.07
C GLU A 655 17.27 54.01 7.98
N ALA A 656 17.62 53.57 9.20
CA ALA A 656 18.39 54.37 10.14
C ALA A 656 19.90 54.37 9.86
N MET A 657 20.48 53.22 9.52
CA MET A 657 21.93 53.05 9.40
C MET A 657 22.46 53.27 7.98
N LEU A 658 21.63 53.05 6.95
CA LEU A 658 21.99 53.17 5.54
C LEU A 658 20.92 53.96 4.77
N PRO A 659 20.77 55.28 5.00
CA PRO A 659 19.72 56.10 4.39
C PRO A 659 19.82 56.21 2.86
N GLY A 660 20.97 55.87 2.26
CA GLY A 660 21.16 55.78 0.82
C GLY A 660 20.60 54.50 0.18
N ALA A 661 20.21 53.49 0.97
CA ALA A 661 19.63 52.26 0.43
C ALA A 661 18.19 52.48 -0.03
N ARG A 662 17.90 52.14 -1.28
CA ARG A 662 16.55 52.23 -1.86
C ARG A 662 15.86 50.87 -1.81
N TYR A 663 14.86 50.76 -0.95
CA TYR A 663 13.99 49.59 -0.90
C TYR A 663 13.28 49.36 -2.24
N LYS A 664 13.31 48.12 -2.74
CA LYS A 664 12.66 47.73 -4.00
C LYS A 664 11.39 46.94 -3.73
N THR A 665 11.51 45.81 -3.06
CA THR A 665 10.40 44.89 -2.81
C THR A 665 10.71 43.98 -1.62
N THR A 666 9.67 43.32 -1.11
CA THR A 666 9.79 42.19 -0.20
C THR A 666 9.13 41.01 -0.89
N VAL A 667 9.88 39.93 -1.04
CA VAL A 667 9.34 38.65 -1.49
C VAL A 667 8.96 37.88 -0.24
N ILE A 668 7.70 37.43 -0.17
CA ILE A 668 7.20 36.58 0.90
C ILE A 668 6.97 35.21 0.27
N GLU A 669 7.72 34.22 0.73
CA GLU A 669 7.55 32.82 0.31
C GLU A 669 6.78 32.11 1.42
N SER A 670 5.62 31.53 1.09
CA SER A 670 4.91 30.70 2.07
C SER A 670 5.63 29.35 2.19
N LEU A 671 5.63 28.79 3.40
CA LEU A 671 6.22 27.47 3.65
C LEU A 671 5.60 26.39 2.75
N GLN A 672 4.29 26.48 2.49
CA GLN A 672 3.59 25.59 1.55
C GLN A 672 4.10 25.73 0.11
N ALA A 673 4.36 26.95 -0.37
CA ALA A 673 4.91 27.15 -1.71
C ALA A 673 6.35 26.64 -1.82
N MET A 674 7.15 26.76 -0.75
CA MET A 674 8.51 26.22 -0.70
C MET A 674 8.52 24.69 -0.66
N LEU A 675 7.62 24.06 0.11
CA LEU A 675 7.49 22.60 0.16
C LEU A 675 7.00 22.05 -1.19
N ALA A 676 5.98 22.67 -1.79
CA ALA A 676 5.49 22.29 -3.12
C ALA A 676 6.56 22.46 -4.22
N GLN A 677 7.35 23.54 -4.18
CA GLN A 677 8.47 23.72 -5.09
C GLN A 677 9.61 22.72 -4.86
N ALA A 678 9.88 22.33 -3.61
CA ALA A 678 10.89 21.33 -3.30
C ALA A 678 10.48 19.92 -3.75
N GLU A 679 9.19 19.58 -3.64
CA GLU A 679 8.61 18.36 -4.19
C GLU A 679 8.65 18.34 -5.72
N GLU A 680 8.34 19.46 -6.40
CA GLU A 680 8.40 19.57 -7.87
C GLU A 680 9.83 19.59 -8.45
N GLN A 681 10.81 20.18 -7.74
CA GLN A 681 12.18 20.34 -8.25
C GLN A 681 13.09 19.14 -7.96
N GLY A 682 12.67 18.24 -7.07
CA GLY A 682 13.47 17.11 -6.62
C GLY A 682 14.77 17.53 -5.91
N GLU A 683 15.51 16.56 -5.39
CA GLU A 683 16.77 16.83 -4.69
C GLU A 683 17.87 17.32 -5.65
N THR A 684 18.33 18.55 -5.43
CA THR A 684 19.50 19.08 -6.15
C THR A 684 20.81 18.40 -5.71
N PRO A 685 21.84 18.32 -6.59
CA PRO A 685 23.15 17.80 -6.19
C PRO A 685 23.77 18.53 -4.98
N ALA A 686 23.51 19.83 -4.84
CA ALA A 686 23.99 20.66 -3.73
C ALA A 686 23.22 20.42 -2.41
N SER A 687 21.94 20.02 -2.46
CA SER A 687 21.20 19.60 -1.26
C SER A 687 21.66 18.21 -0.81
N ARG A 688 21.88 17.27 -1.74
CA ARG A 688 22.45 15.94 -1.42
C ARG A 688 23.82 16.03 -0.76
N GLN A 689 24.69 16.91 -1.26
CA GLN A 689 26.01 17.08 -0.68
C GLN A 689 25.97 17.69 0.72
N ARG A 690 25.12 18.70 0.96
CA ARG A 690 24.91 19.26 2.31
C ARG A 690 24.30 18.26 3.29
N GLN A 691 23.33 17.45 2.83
CA GLN A 691 22.74 16.39 3.64
C GLN A 691 23.81 15.37 4.05
N LYS A 692 24.65 14.94 3.11
CA LYS A 692 25.78 14.04 3.37
C LYS A 692 26.78 14.60 4.37
N GLU A 693 27.17 15.87 4.23
CA GLU A 693 28.08 16.55 5.17
C GLU A 693 27.47 16.66 6.58
N GLN A 694 26.17 16.94 6.67
CA GLN A 694 25.42 17.00 7.93
C GLN A 694 25.31 15.63 8.60
N ASP A 695 25.06 14.57 7.82
CA ASP A 695 24.98 13.19 8.32
C ASP A 695 26.35 12.69 8.78
N GLU A 696 27.43 13.02 8.06
CA GLU A 696 28.81 12.74 8.47
C GLU A 696 29.16 13.43 9.80
N LEU A 697 28.73 14.69 10.00
CA LEU A 697 28.92 15.42 11.25
C LEU A 697 28.11 14.80 12.41
N ASN A 698 26.83 14.49 12.17
CA ASN A 698 25.95 13.89 13.17
C ASN A 698 26.45 12.51 13.62
N ASN A 699 27.09 11.75 12.73
CA ASN A 699 27.63 10.42 13.04
C ASN A 699 28.96 10.43 13.84
N LEU A 700 29.54 11.60 14.13
CA LEU A 700 30.74 11.68 14.97
C LEU A 700 30.42 11.25 16.42
N PRO A 701 31.26 10.39 17.05
CA PRO A 701 31.00 9.91 18.41
C PRO A 701 30.85 11.01 19.47
N GLU A 702 31.60 12.11 19.33
CA GLU A 702 31.52 13.26 20.23
C GLU A 702 30.20 14.03 20.08
N VAL A 703 29.68 14.14 18.86
CA VAL A 703 28.39 14.78 18.57
C VAL A 703 27.25 13.90 19.10
N GLN A 704 27.28 12.59 18.84
CA GLN A 704 26.32 11.63 19.41
C GLN A 704 26.30 11.65 20.95
N ALA A 705 27.47 11.71 21.59
CA ALA A 705 27.56 11.80 23.06
C ALA A 705 26.94 13.10 23.60
N ASN A 706 27.17 14.24 22.93
CA ASN A 706 26.57 15.52 23.30
C ASN A 706 25.06 15.55 23.06
N ILE A 707 24.57 14.98 21.96
CA ILE A 707 23.13 14.83 21.68
C ILE A 707 22.47 13.96 22.76
N ALA A 708 23.08 12.82 23.11
CA ALA A 708 22.57 11.93 24.15
C ALA A 708 22.51 12.61 25.52
N GLU A 709 23.54 13.38 25.89
CA GLU A 709 23.55 14.15 27.15
C GLU A 709 22.51 15.28 27.16
N TYR A 710 22.36 15.99 26.04
CA TYR A 710 21.31 16.99 25.87
C TYR A 710 19.91 16.36 26.01
N MET A 711 19.66 15.22 25.37
CA MET A 711 18.39 14.49 25.48
C MET A 711 18.16 13.98 26.92
N ARG A 712 19.19 13.48 27.61
CA ARG A 712 19.09 13.12 29.04
C ARG A 712 18.65 14.30 29.89
N GLN A 713 19.22 15.48 29.65
CA GLN A 713 18.84 16.70 30.36
C GLN A 713 17.41 17.13 30.03
N HIS A 714 17.01 17.02 28.76
CA HIS A 714 15.65 17.33 28.30
C HIS A 714 14.60 16.44 28.97
N TYR A 715 14.80 15.12 28.98
CA TYR A 715 13.84 14.16 29.57
C TYR A 715 13.91 14.04 31.09
N ARG A 716 14.93 14.60 31.75
CA ARG A 716 15.09 14.51 33.22
C ARG A 716 13.88 15.00 33.99
N ASN A 717 13.24 16.06 33.51
CA ASN A 717 12.11 16.73 34.18
C ASN A 717 10.74 16.21 33.72
N TRP A 718 10.69 15.39 32.67
CA TRP A 718 9.45 14.89 32.09
C TRP A 718 8.51 14.19 33.11
N PRO A 719 8.99 13.37 34.09
CA PRO A 719 8.13 12.76 35.10
C PRO A 719 7.35 13.75 35.99
N GLU A 720 7.82 15.01 36.08
CA GLU A 720 7.24 16.09 36.88
C GLU A 720 6.47 17.11 36.03
N GLU A 721 6.54 16.99 34.70
CA GLU A 721 5.85 17.86 33.76
C GLU A 721 4.35 17.49 33.67
N LYS A 722 3.48 18.50 33.58
CA LYS A 722 2.05 18.28 33.38
C LYS A 722 1.76 18.07 31.90
N LEU A 723 1.16 16.94 31.56
CA LEU A 723 0.93 16.56 30.17
C LEU A 723 -0.57 16.63 29.82
N PRO A 724 -0.92 17.23 28.67
CA PRO A 724 -2.30 17.20 28.15
C PRO A 724 -2.85 15.78 28.00
N ALA A 725 -2.03 14.85 27.49
CA ALA A 725 -2.38 13.44 27.33
C ALA A 725 -2.68 12.69 28.66
N LEU A 726 -2.34 13.30 29.80
CA LEU A 726 -2.65 12.80 31.14
C LEU A 726 -3.70 13.68 31.85
N ASN A 727 -4.50 14.43 31.09
CA ASN A 727 -5.51 15.37 31.59
C ASN A 727 -4.90 16.38 32.59
N GLY A 728 -3.71 16.92 32.26
CA GLY A 728 -3.01 17.92 33.05
C GLY A 728 -2.31 17.39 34.32
N LYS A 729 -2.23 16.07 34.49
CA LYS A 729 -1.43 15.42 35.55
C LYS A 729 0.01 15.20 35.10
N THR A 730 0.88 14.99 36.07
CA THR A 730 2.25 14.51 35.79
C THR A 730 2.29 12.99 35.66
N PRO A 731 3.26 12.41 34.93
CA PRO A 731 3.46 10.96 34.91
C PRO A 731 3.51 10.33 36.31
N LEU A 732 4.23 10.93 37.26
CA LEU A 732 4.28 10.48 38.67
C LEU A 732 2.93 10.49 39.40
N GLN A 733 2.02 11.37 39.00
CA GLN A 733 0.66 11.41 39.55
C GLN A 733 -0.24 10.37 38.87
N ALA A 734 -0.08 10.18 37.55
CA ALA A 734 -0.90 9.30 36.74
C ALA A 734 -0.68 7.81 37.07
N VAL A 735 0.57 7.38 37.28
CA VAL A 735 0.90 5.97 37.60
C VAL A 735 0.26 5.43 38.89
N LYS A 736 -0.38 6.28 39.70
CA LYS A 736 -1.10 5.89 40.92
C LYS A 736 -2.43 5.19 40.66
N THR A 737 -2.96 5.24 39.44
CA THR A 737 -4.18 4.51 39.04
C THR A 737 -3.86 3.50 37.95
N LYS A 738 -4.69 2.45 37.78
CA LYS A 738 -4.49 1.43 36.74
C LYS A 738 -4.45 2.06 35.34
N ASP A 739 -5.48 2.85 34.99
CA ASP A 739 -5.55 3.51 33.67
C ASP A 739 -4.44 4.55 33.48
N GLY A 740 -4.07 5.27 34.54
CA GLY A 740 -2.99 6.26 34.46
C GLY A 740 -1.62 5.60 34.29
N LYS A 741 -1.40 4.43 34.90
CA LYS A 741 -0.22 3.60 34.65
C LYS A 741 -0.18 3.14 33.18
N GLU A 742 -1.29 2.61 32.67
CA GLU A 742 -1.42 2.14 31.30
C GLU A 742 -1.16 3.27 30.28
N MET A 743 -1.67 4.48 30.54
CA MET A 743 -1.41 5.65 29.68
C MET A 743 0.05 6.11 29.72
N VAL A 744 0.70 6.08 30.89
CA VAL A 744 2.13 6.43 31.01
C VAL A 744 3.01 5.40 30.30
N GLU A 745 2.68 4.11 30.38
CA GLU A 745 3.35 3.05 29.61
C GLU A 745 3.21 3.30 28.10
N ALA A 746 2.02 3.70 27.63
CA ALA A 746 1.78 4.04 26.23
C ALA A 746 2.63 5.24 25.77
N LEU A 747 2.76 6.30 26.59
CA LEU A 747 3.63 7.45 26.28
C LEU A 747 5.12 7.06 26.20
N LEU A 748 5.58 6.17 27.07
CA LEU A 748 6.97 5.67 27.03
C LEU A 748 7.22 4.81 25.80
N MET A 749 6.27 3.96 25.41
CA MET A 749 6.36 3.19 24.15
C MET A 749 6.40 4.12 22.93
N GLU A 750 5.62 5.21 22.94
CA GLU A 750 5.65 6.21 21.87
C GLU A 750 7.02 6.90 21.77
N PHE A 751 7.67 7.19 22.90
CA PHE A 751 9.03 7.75 22.90
C PHE A 751 10.06 6.77 22.34
N GLU A 752 9.97 5.50 22.73
CA GLU A 752 10.82 4.43 22.17
C GLU A 752 10.62 4.29 20.65
N ARG A 753 9.39 4.44 20.15
CA ARG A 753 9.06 4.39 18.72
C ARG A 753 9.61 5.58 17.95
N ARG A 754 9.32 6.82 18.39
CA ARG A 754 9.82 8.03 17.73
C ARG A 754 11.34 8.09 17.73
N GLY A 755 11.97 7.62 18.82
CA GLY A 755 13.42 7.53 18.92
C GLY A 755 14.06 6.60 17.90
N LYS A 756 13.36 5.62 17.31
CA LYS A 756 13.95 4.74 16.27
C LYS A 756 14.02 5.38 14.88
N HIS A 757 13.21 6.40 14.61
CA HIS A 757 13.05 7.00 13.28
C HIS A 757 13.67 8.39 13.14
N THR A 758 14.40 8.87 14.16
CA THR A 758 15.17 10.12 14.11
C THR A 758 16.62 9.85 13.70
N ASN A 759 17.26 10.77 12.96
CA ASN A 759 18.68 10.70 12.57
C ASN A 759 19.67 10.56 13.75
N SER A 760 19.21 10.67 14.99
CA SER A 760 19.97 10.31 16.20
C SER A 760 19.02 9.60 17.17
N PRO A 761 19.09 8.26 17.27
CA PRO A 761 18.12 7.51 18.04
C PRO A 761 18.24 7.77 19.54
N LEU A 762 17.10 7.76 20.23
CA LEU A 762 17.06 7.99 21.68
C LEU A 762 17.78 6.84 22.40
N ASP A 763 18.76 7.16 23.25
CA ASP A 763 19.49 6.19 24.07
C ASP A 763 18.50 5.40 24.96
N PRO A 764 18.39 4.06 24.81
CA PRO A 764 17.47 3.23 25.60
C PRO A 764 17.64 3.36 27.12
N ALA A 765 18.85 3.75 27.59
CA ALA A 765 19.09 4.01 29.01
C ALA A 765 18.21 5.13 29.56
N ILE A 766 17.87 6.15 28.75
CA ILE A 766 16.98 7.25 29.14
C ILE A 766 15.60 6.71 29.50
N ILE A 767 15.05 5.82 28.67
CA ILE A 767 13.73 5.23 28.92
C ILE A 767 13.76 4.28 30.13
N ALA A 768 14.83 3.50 30.28
CA ALA A 768 15.00 2.64 31.46
C ALA A 768 15.03 3.45 32.77
N GLU A 769 15.76 4.57 32.80
CA GLU A 769 15.79 5.49 33.95
C GLU A 769 14.41 6.11 34.23
N LEU A 770 13.66 6.49 33.18
CA LEU A 770 12.30 6.99 33.32
C LEU A 770 11.36 5.92 33.90
N ARG A 771 11.43 4.68 33.39
CA ARG A 771 10.64 3.54 33.90
C ARG A 771 10.95 3.27 35.38
N GLU A 772 12.22 3.29 35.78
CA GLU A 772 12.63 3.12 37.19
C GLU A 772 12.07 4.22 38.08
N LYS A 773 12.22 5.50 37.69
CA LYS A 773 11.68 6.66 38.44
C LYS A 773 10.16 6.62 38.58
N LEU A 774 9.46 6.06 37.61
CA LEU A 774 8.01 5.94 37.59
C LEU A 774 7.49 4.67 38.28
N GLY A 775 8.39 3.76 38.72
CA GLY A 775 8.02 2.49 39.34
C GLY A 775 7.41 1.49 38.36
N LEU A 776 7.83 1.54 37.09
CA LEU A 776 7.37 0.71 35.97
C LEU A 776 8.42 -0.33 35.52
N ALA A 777 9.51 -0.45 36.26
CA ALA A 777 10.62 -1.37 35.98
C ALA A 777 10.30 -2.84 36.33
#